data_AF-A0A1Q6K6K4-F1
#
_entry.id   AF-A0A1Q6K6K4-F1
#
_cell.length_a   1.000
_cell.length_b   1.000
_cell.length_c   1.000
_cell.angle_alpha   90.00
_cell.angle_beta   90.00
_cell.angle_gamma   90.00
#
_symmetry.space_group_name_H-M   'P 1'
#
loop_
_entity.id
_entity.type
_entity.pdbx_description
1 polymer ?
#
loop_
_entity_poly.entity_id
_entity_poly.type
_entity_poly.pdbx_seq_one_letter_code
_entity_poly.pdbx_strand_id
1 'polypeptide(L)'
;MKKSRLTILAVFCLICAMALSLFATSVKATTTEFGLQEYRKAREDGAQYAYKVSDKYVWKIVTYNGQTIDYDKAIYCLKAEQGFYTSSPGVFRQEYDTSYDFKNKSSMPTLPVAEEDYNSIIWLLNHAYIQSAETATQDKATLLANAGITGNIELTDDDLDVIQQLAIWYFTNKEDSVYHTDFAGEPSLQVVLEAKKASDGGTEDYKAVEDKNRDRWDQMEKLFKYLVTNAKSATEASNANEAPLSLDKTTPAVTAEGDNYIIGPYKIDKNNDTPYTLNVKVTDRNGNDLTGKYTLLDSNKADITDKTITDLVGQTFYLKISADTVVADTIDGVRFSMNGTYTTTTATYWTSSTNNTVQPIVVIERTPQEFTDNNEVFFTVSGKYSFKLVKVDSNDATKKLQGVEFEITTPTGTQTYTTDENGEINIADIEITNPGVDTITIKETKAPEPYKILLEEPLVLNVTKDFLNGSYTATDAELEGYDENAVQIQDGVVTITVANEPKIFDLALKKWVSKAIVTNEDGSQTVTETGHTGDEDPEPPAKVDLGRQDINNVTVKFEFQIKITNEGEVAGYATEITDYIPEGLRFVQEDNPDWYTREPLNGRERVATKLLENTLLQPGESATVSIILTWINGQDNMGLKTNIAEISQDDNEYDLPDIDSTPDNFKDGEDDIDDAPVILTVALGDTVLYIGVATLAVVVLTAGIFIIKKYAI
;
A
#
# COMPACT_ATOMS: atom_id res chain seq x y z
N MET A 1 -40.37 -14.97 -15.77
CA MET A 1 -40.57 -16.29 -15.14
C MET A 1 -39.50 -17.26 -15.63
N LYS A 2 -38.32 -17.32 -14.96
CA LYS A 2 -37.25 -18.31 -15.24
C LYS A 2 -36.17 -18.35 -14.13
N LYS A 3 -36.14 -17.37 -13.22
CA LYS A 3 -35.19 -17.31 -12.08
C LYS A 3 -35.54 -18.15 -10.83
N SER A 4 -36.73 -18.77 -10.76
CA SER A 4 -37.18 -19.44 -9.51
C SER A 4 -37.02 -20.97 -9.50
N ARG A 5 -36.62 -21.61 -10.61
CA ARG A 5 -36.46 -23.08 -10.65
C ARG A 5 -35.05 -23.56 -10.23
N LEU A 6 -34.02 -22.72 -10.38
CA LEU A 6 -32.64 -23.09 -10.06
C LEU A 6 -32.34 -23.00 -8.54
N THR A 7 -32.94 -22.01 -7.86
CA THR A 7 -32.77 -21.82 -6.42
C THR A 7 -33.55 -22.84 -5.58
N ILE A 8 -34.65 -23.37 -6.10
CA ILE A 8 -35.45 -24.39 -5.41
C ILE A 8 -34.79 -25.77 -5.48
N LEU A 9 -34.06 -26.08 -6.56
CA LEU A 9 -33.29 -27.33 -6.66
C LEU A 9 -32.06 -27.32 -5.73
N ALA A 10 -31.36 -26.18 -5.65
CA ALA A 10 -30.19 -26.01 -4.79
C ALA A 10 -30.53 -26.02 -3.28
N VAL A 11 -31.67 -25.44 -2.88
CA VAL A 11 -32.13 -25.44 -1.48
C VAL A 11 -32.71 -26.81 -1.07
N PHE A 12 -33.28 -27.58 -2.01
CA PHE A 12 -33.75 -28.93 -1.71
C PHE A 12 -32.58 -29.93 -1.56
N CYS A 13 -31.50 -29.78 -2.33
CA CYS A 13 -30.27 -30.57 -2.16
C CYS A 13 -29.49 -30.20 -0.89
N LEU A 14 -29.45 -28.93 -0.48
CA LEU A 14 -28.79 -28.51 0.77
C LEU A 14 -29.50 -29.04 2.03
N ILE A 15 -30.83 -29.16 1.98
CA ILE A 15 -31.64 -29.72 3.08
C ILE A 15 -31.51 -31.26 3.13
N CYS A 16 -31.24 -31.92 2.00
CA CYS A 16 -30.90 -33.35 2.00
C CYS A 16 -29.46 -33.64 2.46
N ALA A 17 -28.50 -32.74 2.21
CA ALA A 17 -27.10 -32.92 2.63
C ALA A 17 -26.87 -32.65 4.13
N MET A 18 -27.56 -31.67 4.73
CA MET A 18 -27.44 -31.38 6.17
C MET A 18 -28.27 -32.32 7.07
N ALA A 19 -29.09 -33.20 6.51
CA ALA A 19 -29.89 -34.15 7.28
C ALA A 19 -29.19 -35.51 7.54
N LEU A 20 -27.93 -35.71 7.09
CA LEU A 20 -27.24 -36.99 7.20
C LEU A 20 -25.92 -36.97 7.98
N SER A 21 -25.48 -35.82 8.50
CA SER A 21 -24.18 -35.72 9.21
C SER A 21 -24.26 -35.73 10.74
N LEU A 22 -25.42 -36.00 11.34
CA LEU A 22 -25.56 -36.06 12.80
C LEU A 22 -26.42 -37.26 13.21
N PHE A 23 -25.74 -38.25 13.79
CA PHE A 23 -26.27 -39.39 14.53
C PHE A 23 -27.26 -40.31 13.77
N ALA A 24 -26.76 -41.47 13.34
CA ALA A 24 -27.60 -42.66 13.22
C ALA A 24 -26.79 -43.93 13.50
N THR A 25 -26.65 -44.27 14.77
CA THR A 25 -26.62 -45.67 15.19
C THR A 25 -27.92 -46.32 14.71
N SER A 26 -27.86 -47.12 13.65
CA SER A 26 -28.95 -47.95 13.09
C SER A 26 -30.33 -47.27 12.99
N VAL A 27 -30.66 -46.73 11.82
CA VAL A 27 -32.08 -46.45 11.49
C VAL A 27 -32.77 -47.79 11.27
N LYS A 28 -33.87 -48.05 11.97
CA LYS A 28 -34.71 -49.24 11.73
C LYS A 28 -35.30 -49.10 10.32
N ALA A 29 -34.76 -49.87 9.37
CA ALA A 29 -35.10 -49.74 7.96
C ALA A 29 -36.58 -50.07 7.72
N THR A 30 -37.20 -49.38 6.76
CA THR A 30 -38.36 -49.91 6.05
C THR A 30 -37.93 -51.24 5.44
N THR A 31 -38.59 -52.33 5.80
CA THR A 31 -38.27 -53.65 5.27
C THR A 31 -38.28 -53.62 3.74
N THR A 32 -37.25 -54.20 3.12
CA THR A 32 -37.10 -54.24 1.65
C THR A 32 -37.07 -55.69 1.20
N GLU A 33 -37.80 -55.98 0.12
CA GLU A 33 -37.88 -57.31 -0.47
C GLU A 33 -36.95 -57.43 -1.67
N PHE A 34 -36.10 -58.45 -1.66
CA PHE A 34 -35.22 -58.81 -2.77
C PHE A 34 -35.59 -60.19 -3.32
N GLY A 35 -35.44 -60.38 -4.63
CA GLY A 35 -35.78 -61.61 -5.33
C GLY A 35 -34.64 -62.13 -6.20
N LEU A 36 -34.81 -63.36 -6.69
CA LEU A 36 -33.87 -63.99 -7.61
C LEU A 36 -34.52 -64.32 -8.96
N GLN A 37 -33.83 -63.97 -10.02
CA GLN A 37 -34.21 -64.28 -11.40
C GLN A 37 -33.10 -65.07 -12.09
N GLU A 38 -33.49 -66.12 -12.80
CA GLU A 38 -32.61 -66.86 -13.73
C GLU A 38 -32.19 -65.99 -14.89
N TYR A 39 -33.18 -65.36 -15.50
CA TYR A 39 -33.02 -64.58 -16.71
C TYR A 39 -32.98 -63.09 -16.37
N ARG A 40 -31.99 -62.39 -16.91
CA ARG A 40 -31.85 -60.93 -16.79
C ARG A 40 -32.95 -60.18 -17.57
N LYS A 41 -32.96 -58.86 -17.47
CA LYS A 41 -33.92 -57.99 -18.18
C LYS A 41 -33.92 -58.35 -19.68
N ALA A 42 -35.10 -58.36 -20.29
CA ALA A 42 -35.19 -58.57 -21.73
C ALA A 42 -34.41 -57.46 -22.46
N ARG A 43 -33.58 -57.86 -23.43
CA ARG A 43 -32.85 -56.92 -24.29
C ARG A 43 -33.79 -56.34 -25.36
N GLU A 44 -33.26 -55.46 -26.21
CA GLU A 44 -34.03 -54.83 -27.30
C GLU A 44 -34.65 -55.86 -28.27
N ASP A 45 -34.03 -57.04 -28.42
CA ASP A 45 -34.56 -58.16 -29.20
C ASP A 45 -35.70 -58.93 -28.51
N GLY A 46 -36.09 -58.51 -27.31
CA GLY A 46 -37.10 -59.17 -26.48
C GLY A 46 -36.64 -60.47 -25.82
N ALA A 47 -35.40 -60.91 -26.05
CA ALA A 47 -34.85 -62.12 -25.44
C ALA A 47 -34.21 -61.82 -24.09
N GLN A 48 -34.20 -62.82 -23.21
CA GLN A 48 -33.53 -62.77 -21.92
C GLN A 48 -32.38 -63.79 -21.88
N TYR A 49 -31.39 -63.54 -21.03
CA TYR A 49 -30.19 -64.36 -20.95
C TYR A 49 -29.91 -64.75 -19.50
N ALA A 50 -29.52 -66.00 -19.31
CA ALA A 50 -29.17 -66.59 -18.02
C ALA A 50 -27.75 -67.15 -18.07
N TYR A 51 -27.06 -67.15 -16.93
CA TYR A 51 -25.62 -67.42 -16.86
C TYR A 51 -25.27 -68.42 -15.77
N LYS A 52 -24.27 -69.26 -16.05
CA LYS A 52 -23.67 -70.20 -15.10
C LYS A 52 -22.15 -70.16 -15.16
N VAL A 53 -21.54 -70.60 -14.07
CA VAL A 53 -20.14 -71.02 -14.01
C VAL A 53 -20.13 -72.44 -13.44
N SER A 54 -19.50 -73.38 -14.14
CA SER A 54 -19.69 -74.82 -13.87
C SER A 54 -21.20 -75.16 -13.88
N ASP A 55 -21.69 -75.83 -12.83
CA ASP A 55 -23.08 -76.17 -12.56
C ASP A 55 -23.81 -75.11 -11.71
N LYS A 56 -23.15 -74.01 -11.34
CA LYS A 56 -23.65 -72.97 -10.44
C LYS A 56 -24.20 -71.77 -11.21
N TYR A 57 -25.36 -71.27 -10.80
CA TYR A 57 -26.02 -70.15 -11.45
C TYR A 57 -25.50 -68.80 -10.96
N VAL A 58 -25.32 -67.86 -11.89
CA VAL A 58 -25.06 -66.44 -11.58
C VAL A 58 -26.38 -65.67 -11.68
N TRP A 59 -27.21 -65.83 -10.64
CA TRP A 59 -28.54 -65.25 -10.56
C TRP A 59 -28.54 -63.72 -10.62
N LYS A 60 -29.58 -63.14 -11.22
CA LYS A 60 -29.84 -61.69 -11.11
C LYS A 60 -30.67 -61.44 -9.85
N ILE A 61 -30.16 -60.59 -8.96
CA ILE A 61 -30.91 -60.10 -7.82
C ILE A 61 -31.74 -58.90 -8.26
N VAL A 62 -33.00 -58.86 -7.86
CA VAL A 62 -33.99 -57.84 -8.25
C VAL A 62 -34.72 -57.30 -7.05
N THR A 63 -35.29 -56.11 -7.20
CA THR A 63 -36.29 -55.55 -6.26
C THR A 63 -37.69 -55.63 -6.86
N TYR A 64 -38.70 -55.24 -6.08
CA TYR A 64 -40.09 -55.26 -6.51
C TYR A 64 -40.77 -53.91 -6.30
N ASN A 65 -41.41 -53.40 -7.36
CA ASN A 65 -42.31 -52.25 -7.31
C ASN A 65 -43.75 -52.77 -7.34
N GLY A 66 -44.26 -53.16 -6.17
CA GLY A 66 -45.51 -53.91 -6.04
C GLY A 66 -45.36 -55.34 -6.56
N GLN A 67 -46.04 -55.67 -7.66
CA GLN A 67 -45.93 -56.98 -8.33
C GLN A 67 -44.93 -56.99 -9.50
N THR A 68 -44.45 -55.82 -9.92
CA THR A 68 -43.52 -55.69 -11.05
C THR A 68 -42.08 -55.88 -10.58
N ILE A 69 -41.31 -56.68 -11.31
CA ILE A 69 -39.89 -56.90 -11.07
C ILE A 69 -39.10 -55.68 -11.54
N ASP A 70 -38.21 -55.18 -10.69
CA ASP A 70 -37.28 -54.10 -10.98
C ASP A 70 -35.86 -54.66 -11.13
N TYR A 71 -35.34 -54.55 -12.36
CA TYR A 71 -34.00 -55.01 -12.74
C TYR A 71 -32.95 -53.89 -12.69
N ASP A 72 -33.37 -52.64 -12.46
CA ASP A 72 -32.53 -51.47 -12.72
C ASP A 72 -31.51 -51.25 -11.59
N LYS A 73 -31.72 -51.85 -10.40
CA LYS A 73 -30.75 -51.79 -9.31
C LYS A 73 -29.54 -52.68 -9.57
N ALA A 74 -28.35 -52.13 -9.32
CA ALA A 74 -27.11 -52.91 -9.26
C ALA A 74 -26.99 -53.52 -7.85
N ILE A 75 -27.18 -54.83 -7.77
CA ILE A 75 -27.24 -55.57 -6.52
C ILE A 75 -26.33 -56.78 -6.64
N TYR A 76 -25.39 -56.91 -5.70
CA TYR A 76 -24.43 -57.99 -5.69
C TYR A 76 -24.54 -58.81 -4.41
N CYS A 77 -24.40 -60.12 -4.57
CA CYS A 77 -24.24 -61.07 -3.48
C CYS A 77 -22.80 -61.03 -2.97
N LEU A 78 -22.62 -60.91 -1.65
CA LEU A 78 -21.31 -60.90 -0.98
C LEU A 78 -20.82 -62.30 -0.57
N LYS A 79 -21.61 -63.36 -0.74
CA LYS A 79 -21.18 -64.73 -0.47
C LYS A 79 -21.94 -65.71 -1.34
N ALA A 80 -21.30 -66.29 -2.35
CA ALA A 80 -21.93 -67.26 -3.22
C ALA A 80 -22.49 -68.42 -2.40
N GLU A 81 -23.65 -68.92 -2.83
CA GLU A 81 -24.34 -70.04 -2.19
C GLU A 81 -24.55 -69.80 -0.70
N GLN A 82 -25.01 -68.60 -0.29
CA GLN A 82 -25.52 -68.34 1.06
C GLN A 82 -26.97 -67.87 1.00
N GLY A 83 -27.82 -68.32 1.93
CA GLY A 83 -29.17 -67.80 2.17
C GLY A 83 -30.26 -68.01 1.12
N PHE A 84 -29.91 -68.38 -0.11
CA PHE A 84 -30.88 -68.67 -1.18
C PHE A 84 -31.04 -70.17 -1.49
N TYR A 85 -30.52 -71.03 -0.62
CA TYR A 85 -30.21 -72.46 -0.79
C TYR A 85 -31.32 -73.39 -1.34
N THR A 86 -32.60 -72.99 -1.28
CA THR A 86 -33.72 -73.87 -1.69
C THR A 86 -34.74 -73.16 -2.58
N SER A 87 -34.37 -72.00 -3.11
CA SER A 87 -35.30 -71.14 -3.83
C SER A 87 -35.52 -71.57 -5.29
N SER A 88 -36.78 -71.57 -5.72
CA SER A 88 -37.10 -71.63 -7.15
C SER A 88 -37.02 -70.22 -7.74
N PRO A 89 -36.17 -69.96 -8.75
CA PRO A 89 -36.05 -68.65 -9.39
C PRO A 89 -37.40 -68.17 -9.95
N GLY A 90 -37.63 -66.86 -9.96
CA GLY A 90 -38.87 -66.27 -10.49
C GLY A 90 -40.05 -66.22 -9.52
N VAL A 91 -40.04 -67.04 -8.45
CA VAL A 91 -41.06 -67.02 -7.38
C VAL A 91 -40.49 -66.64 -6.01
N PHE A 92 -39.17 -66.66 -5.86
CA PHE A 92 -38.52 -66.42 -4.59
C PHE A 92 -38.39 -64.93 -4.23
N ARG A 93 -38.69 -64.64 -2.97
CA ARG A 93 -38.67 -63.32 -2.33
C ARG A 93 -38.14 -63.46 -0.91
N GLN A 94 -37.21 -62.60 -0.52
CA GLN A 94 -36.62 -62.53 0.81
C GLN A 94 -36.71 -61.11 1.34
N GLU A 95 -37.26 -60.95 2.54
CA GLU A 95 -37.31 -59.68 3.25
C GLU A 95 -36.00 -59.43 4.01
N TYR A 96 -35.52 -58.20 3.93
CA TYR A 96 -34.36 -57.67 4.66
C TYR A 96 -34.81 -56.47 5.50
N ASP A 97 -34.46 -56.48 6.77
CA ASP A 97 -34.91 -55.50 7.77
C ASP A 97 -33.77 -54.61 8.29
N THR A 98 -32.53 -54.87 7.86
CA THR A 98 -31.33 -54.22 8.38
C THR A 98 -30.40 -53.81 7.25
N SER A 99 -29.92 -52.57 7.28
CA SER A 99 -28.95 -52.04 6.32
C SER A 99 -27.85 -51.21 6.98
N TYR A 100 -26.66 -51.22 6.39
CA TYR A 100 -25.49 -50.46 6.82
C TYR A 100 -24.80 -49.78 5.63
N ASP A 101 -24.02 -48.73 5.90
CA ASP A 101 -23.11 -48.17 4.90
C ASP A 101 -21.90 -49.10 4.79
N PHE A 102 -21.82 -49.85 3.69
CA PHE A 102 -20.77 -50.83 3.47
C PHE A 102 -19.38 -50.18 3.38
N LYS A 103 -19.29 -48.91 2.98
CA LYS A 103 -18.01 -48.18 2.89
C LYS A 103 -17.54 -47.68 4.26
N ASN A 104 -18.43 -47.57 5.23
CA ASN A 104 -18.11 -47.24 6.61
C ASN A 104 -18.01 -48.51 7.46
N LYS A 105 -16.79 -49.04 7.60
CA LYS A 105 -16.49 -50.26 8.37
C LYS A 105 -17.06 -50.21 9.80
N SER A 106 -16.99 -49.04 10.45
CA SER A 106 -17.49 -48.83 11.81
C SER A 106 -19.02 -48.81 11.92
N SER A 107 -19.74 -48.70 10.81
CA SER A 107 -21.21 -48.78 10.81
C SER A 107 -21.71 -50.22 11.00
N MET A 108 -20.87 -51.22 10.69
CA MET A 108 -21.23 -52.64 10.69
C MET A 108 -20.76 -53.35 11.96
N PRO A 109 -21.65 -53.99 12.75
CA PRO A 109 -21.27 -54.77 13.93
C PRO A 109 -20.42 -56.00 13.62
N THR A 110 -20.61 -56.58 12.43
CA THR A 110 -19.84 -57.71 11.93
C THR A 110 -19.63 -57.52 10.44
N LEU A 111 -18.39 -57.67 10.00
CA LEU A 111 -18.04 -57.50 8.60
C LEU A 111 -18.62 -58.67 7.77
N PRO A 112 -19.33 -58.42 6.66
CA PRO A 112 -19.91 -59.49 5.86
C PRO A 112 -18.91 -60.13 4.88
N VAL A 113 -17.66 -59.68 4.88
CA VAL A 113 -16.55 -60.20 4.08
C VAL A 113 -15.31 -60.35 4.98
N ALA A 114 -14.29 -61.08 4.52
CA ALA A 114 -13.03 -61.19 5.24
C ALA A 114 -12.32 -59.83 5.35
N GLU A 115 -11.63 -59.59 6.47
CA GLU A 115 -11.06 -58.28 6.78
C GLU A 115 -9.95 -57.87 5.79
N GLU A 116 -9.13 -58.83 5.37
CA GLU A 116 -8.07 -58.66 4.38
C GLU A 116 -8.59 -58.32 2.98
N ASP A 117 -9.84 -58.66 2.67
CA ASP A 117 -10.44 -58.45 1.35
C ASP A 117 -11.34 -57.21 1.30
N TYR A 118 -11.60 -56.57 2.44
CA TYR A 118 -12.52 -55.44 2.53
C TYR A 118 -12.19 -54.33 1.53
N ASN A 119 -10.93 -53.89 1.48
CA ASN A 119 -10.51 -52.83 0.55
C ASN A 119 -10.63 -53.27 -0.92
N SER A 120 -10.37 -54.54 -1.22
CA SER A 120 -10.56 -55.12 -2.55
C SER A 120 -12.02 -55.04 -2.99
N ILE A 121 -12.97 -55.37 -2.11
CA ILE A 121 -14.40 -55.27 -2.39
C ILE A 121 -14.82 -53.81 -2.57
N ILE A 122 -14.40 -52.91 -1.68
CA ILE A 122 -14.72 -51.48 -1.81
C ILE A 122 -14.24 -50.92 -3.15
N TRP A 123 -13.04 -51.32 -3.58
CA TRP A 123 -12.50 -50.92 -4.87
C TRP A 123 -13.37 -51.40 -6.03
N LEU A 124 -13.78 -52.68 -6.01
CA LEU A 124 -14.69 -53.25 -7.01
C LEU A 124 -16.01 -52.47 -7.08
N LEU A 125 -16.60 -52.13 -5.93
CA LEU A 125 -17.87 -51.39 -5.88
C LEU A 125 -17.72 -49.95 -6.40
N ASN A 126 -16.62 -49.27 -6.09
CA ASN A 126 -16.35 -47.93 -6.61
C ASN A 126 -16.21 -47.89 -8.14
N HIS A 127 -15.63 -48.95 -8.71
CA HIS A 127 -15.32 -49.07 -10.14
C HIS A 127 -16.35 -49.88 -10.94
N ALA A 128 -17.44 -50.33 -10.29
CA ALA A 128 -18.50 -51.08 -10.95
C ALA A 128 -19.28 -50.19 -11.94
N TYR A 129 -19.54 -50.75 -13.13
CA TYR A 129 -20.54 -50.25 -14.05
C TYR A 129 -21.94 -50.43 -13.46
N ILE A 130 -22.72 -49.35 -13.47
CA ILE A 130 -24.11 -49.32 -13.00
C ILE A 130 -24.98 -48.90 -14.19
N GLN A 131 -25.68 -49.85 -14.79
CA GLN A 131 -26.46 -49.65 -16.03
C GLN A 131 -27.51 -48.55 -15.92
N SER A 132 -28.13 -48.39 -14.75
CA SER A 132 -29.19 -47.41 -14.51
C SER A 132 -28.69 -46.00 -14.17
N ALA A 133 -27.38 -45.81 -13.99
CA ALA A 133 -26.82 -44.51 -13.68
C ALA A 133 -26.89 -43.57 -14.89
N GLU A 134 -27.08 -42.27 -14.66
CA GLU A 134 -27.00 -41.27 -15.74
C GLU A 134 -25.61 -41.27 -16.42
N THR A 135 -24.57 -41.68 -15.69
CA THR A 135 -23.18 -41.80 -16.16
C THR A 135 -22.87 -43.11 -16.86
N ALA A 136 -23.82 -44.06 -16.98
CA ALA A 136 -23.58 -45.43 -17.44
C ALA A 136 -22.75 -45.52 -18.74
N THR A 137 -23.09 -44.75 -19.77
CA THR A 137 -22.35 -44.74 -21.05
C THR A 137 -20.87 -44.36 -20.87
N GLN A 138 -20.59 -43.33 -20.06
CA GLN A 138 -19.23 -42.87 -19.80
C GLN A 138 -18.49 -43.85 -18.90
N ASP A 139 -19.14 -44.33 -17.83
CA ASP A 139 -18.55 -45.28 -16.88
C ASP A 139 -18.16 -46.59 -17.59
N LYS A 140 -19.01 -47.08 -18.51
CA LYS A 140 -18.73 -48.25 -19.35
C LYS A 140 -17.51 -48.01 -20.24
N ALA A 141 -17.45 -46.88 -20.94
CA ALA A 141 -16.33 -46.55 -21.80
C ALA A 141 -15.01 -46.46 -21.01
N THR A 142 -15.02 -45.78 -19.87
CA THR A 142 -13.86 -45.64 -18.98
C THR A 142 -13.41 -46.99 -18.43
N LEU A 143 -14.34 -47.81 -17.93
CA LEU A 143 -14.03 -49.13 -17.39
C LEU A 143 -13.37 -50.04 -18.43
N LEU A 144 -13.94 -50.09 -19.64
CA LEU A 144 -13.41 -50.91 -20.73
C LEU A 144 -12.05 -50.40 -21.22
N ALA A 145 -11.87 -49.08 -21.35
CA ALA A 145 -10.59 -48.49 -21.72
C ALA A 145 -9.49 -48.81 -20.68
N ASN A 146 -9.81 -48.73 -19.38
CA ASN A 146 -8.87 -49.07 -18.31
C ASN A 146 -8.53 -50.56 -18.29
N ALA A 147 -9.49 -51.43 -18.64
CA ALA A 147 -9.24 -52.85 -18.87
C ALA A 147 -8.47 -53.13 -20.18
N GLY A 148 -8.14 -52.11 -20.97
CA GLY A 148 -7.46 -52.22 -22.26
C GLY A 148 -8.34 -52.86 -23.35
N ILE A 149 -9.66 -52.85 -23.20
CA ILE A 149 -10.63 -53.33 -24.18
C ILE A 149 -10.98 -52.14 -25.09
N THR A 150 -10.44 -52.16 -26.31
CA THR A 150 -10.59 -51.07 -27.29
C THR A 150 -11.03 -51.63 -28.65
N GLY A 151 -11.57 -50.78 -29.53
CA GLY A 151 -12.03 -51.19 -30.85
C GLY A 151 -13.45 -51.75 -30.83
N ASN A 152 -13.67 -52.92 -31.45
CA ASN A 152 -14.99 -53.55 -31.51
C ASN A 152 -15.34 -54.21 -30.16
N ILE A 153 -16.32 -53.65 -29.46
CA ILE A 153 -16.75 -54.10 -28.13
C ILE A 153 -17.94 -55.04 -28.29
N GLU A 154 -17.75 -56.31 -27.91
CA GLU A 154 -18.78 -57.36 -27.97
C GLU A 154 -19.48 -57.56 -26.61
N LEU A 155 -18.99 -56.90 -25.55
CA LEU A 155 -19.54 -57.00 -24.20
C LEU A 155 -20.88 -56.29 -24.04
N THR A 156 -21.86 -57.03 -23.53
CA THR A 156 -23.17 -56.52 -23.16
C THR A 156 -23.21 -56.06 -21.70
N ASP A 157 -24.25 -55.32 -21.32
CA ASP A 157 -24.43 -54.89 -19.93
C ASP A 157 -24.63 -56.06 -18.96
N ASP A 158 -25.24 -57.14 -19.43
CA ASP A 158 -25.36 -58.39 -18.68
C ASP A 158 -23.99 -59.00 -18.41
N ASP A 159 -23.05 -58.94 -19.37
CA ASP A 159 -21.69 -59.45 -19.19
C ASP A 159 -20.95 -58.66 -18.11
N LEU A 160 -21.09 -57.33 -18.12
CA LEU A 160 -20.50 -56.47 -17.09
C LEU A 160 -21.06 -56.81 -15.70
N ASP A 161 -22.38 -56.98 -15.58
CA ASP A 161 -23.06 -57.38 -14.34
C ASP A 161 -22.58 -58.76 -13.84
N VAL A 162 -22.48 -59.76 -14.73
CA VAL A 162 -21.98 -61.11 -14.41
C VAL A 162 -20.52 -61.05 -13.96
N ILE A 163 -19.66 -60.37 -14.70
CA ILE A 163 -18.23 -60.31 -14.42
C ILE A 163 -17.95 -59.55 -13.13
N GLN A 164 -18.70 -58.47 -12.84
CA GLN A 164 -18.63 -57.77 -11.56
C GLN A 164 -19.05 -58.65 -10.39
N GLN A 165 -20.11 -59.44 -10.53
CA GLN A 165 -20.53 -60.40 -9.50
C GLN A 165 -19.47 -61.49 -9.27
N LEU A 166 -18.90 -62.05 -10.35
CA LEU A 166 -17.85 -63.06 -10.24
C LEU A 166 -16.57 -62.49 -9.63
N ALA A 167 -16.21 -61.24 -9.94
CA ALA A 167 -15.06 -60.57 -9.34
C ALA A 167 -15.24 -60.37 -7.83
N ILE A 168 -16.45 -60.07 -7.36
CA ILE A 168 -16.76 -60.03 -5.92
C ILE A 168 -16.59 -61.42 -5.30
N TRP A 169 -17.17 -62.46 -5.92
CA TRP A 169 -17.08 -63.84 -5.42
C TRP A 169 -15.67 -64.41 -5.40
N TYR A 170 -14.80 -63.96 -6.30
CA TYR A 170 -13.39 -64.32 -6.27
C TYR A 170 -12.73 -64.03 -4.91
N PHE A 171 -13.09 -62.92 -4.26
CA PHE A 171 -12.58 -62.56 -2.94
C PHE A 171 -13.40 -63.16 -1.81
N THR A 172 -14.73 -63.25 -1.95
CA THR A 172 -15.60 -63.68 -0.85
C THR A 172 -15.77 -65.20 -0.73
N ASN A 173 -15.38 -65.96 -1.76
CA ASN A 173 -15.53 -67.41 -1.84
C ASN A 173 -14.19 -68.14 -2.13
N LYS A 174 -13.10 -67.68 -1.52
CA LYS A 174 -11.74 -68.27 -1.67
C LYS A 174 -11.64 -69.78 -1.44
N GLU A 175 -12.52 -70.33 -0.60
CA GLU A 175 -12.54 -71.75 -0.27
C GLU A 175 -13.13 -72.62 -1.40
N ASP A 176 -13.75 -72.03 -2.41
CA ASP A 176 -14.41 -72.73 -3.50
C ASP A 176 -13.73 -72.42 -4.84
N SER A 177 -13.13 -73.46 -5.43
CA SER A 177 -12.43 -73.37 -6.71
C SER A 177 -13.32 -72.96 -7.89
N VAL A 178 -14.65 -73.04 -7.77
CA VAL A 178 -15.59 -72.56 -8.79
C VAL A 178 -15.56 -71.04 -8.90
N TYR A 179 -15.34 -70.33 -7.80
CA TYR A 179 -15.36 -68.87 -7.76
C TYR A 179 -13.95 -68.27 -7.62
N HIS A 180 -13.01 -69.02 -7.05
CA HIS A 180 -11.63 -68.60 -6.86
C HIS A 180 -10.67 -69.49 -7.65
N THR A 181 -10.17 -69.00 -8.78
CA THR A 181 -9.19 -69.70 -9.62
C THR A 181 -8.06 -68.78 -10.02
N ASP A 182 -6.83 -69.21 -9.76
CA ASP A 182 -5.63 -68.60 -10.28
C ASP A 182 -4.93 -69.57 -11.25
N PHE A 183 -4.48 -69.05 -12.39
CA PHE A 183 -3.65 -69.77 -13.35
C PHE A 183 -2.32 -69.05 -13.52
N ALA A 184 -1.22 -69.75 -13.29
CA ALA A 184 0.13 -69.18 -13.32
C ALA A 184 0.32 -67.93 -12.42
N GLY A 185 -0.41 -67.85 -11.31
CA GLY A 185 -0.35 -66.73 -10.36
C GLY A 185 -1.26 -65.55 -10.69
N GLU A 186 -1.98 -65.60 -11.82
CA GLU A 186 -2.92 -64.57 -12.25
C GLU A 186 -4.38 -65.03 -12.07
N PRO A 187 -5.32 -64.13 -11.75
CA PRO A 187 -6.73 -64.50 -11.66
C PRO A 187 -7.24 -65.01 -13.01
N SER A 188 -8.00 -66.10 -12.97
CA SER A 188 -8.56 -66.75 -14.16
C SER A 188 -10.07 -66.80 -14.07
N LEU A 189 -10.75 -66.33 -15.12
CA LEU A 189 -12.20 -66.45 -15.23
C LEU A 189 -12.56 -67.91 -15.54
N GLN A 190 -13.46 -68.50 -14.75
CA GLN A 190 -14.02 -69.82 -15.04
C GLN A 190 -15.00 -69.75 -16.21
N VAL A 191 -15.10 -70.83 -16.99
CA VAL A 191 -15.93 -70.88 -18.21
C VAL A 191 -17.36 -70.46 -17.89
N VAL A 192 -17.81 -69.36 -18.51
CA VAL A 192 -19.16 -68.84 -18.37
C VAL A 192 -20.05 -69.51 -19.42
N LEU A 193 -21.12 -70.14 -18.96
CA LEU A 193 -22.18 -70.69 -19.81
C LEU A 193 -23.35 -69.72 -19.89
N GLU A 194 -23.97 -69.61 -21.07
CA GLU A 194 -25.12 -68.75 -21.33
C GLU A 194 -26.26 -69.55 -21.96
N ALA A 195 -27.48 -69.34 -21.46
CA ALA A 195 -28.72 -69.81 -22.06
C ALA A 195 -29.59 -68.62 -22.50
N LYS A 196 -30.14 -68.69 -23.71
CA LYS A 196 -31.06 -67.70 -24.26
C LYS A 196 -32.50 -68.15 -24.04
N LYS A 197 -33.35 -67.24 -23.58
CA LYS A 197 -34.81 -67.37 -23.60
C LYS A 197 -35.37 -66.38 -24.62
N ALA A 198 -35.90 -66.92 -25.72
CA ALA A 198 -36.51 -66.13 -26.77
C ALA A 198 -37.79 -65.43 -26.29
N SER A 199 -38.22 -64.40 -27.03
CA SER A 199 -39.39 -63.58 -26.70
C SER A 199 -40.71 -64.36 -26.69
N ASP A 200 -40.76 -65.51 -27.37
CA ASP A 200 -41.91 -66.43 -27.40
C ASP A 200 -41.91 -67.44 -26.22
N GLY A 201 -40.91 -67.38 -25.35
CA GLY A 201 -40.75 -68.24 -24.19
C GLY A 201 -39.91 -69.50 -24.42
N GLY A 202 -39.42 -69.75 -25.64
CA GLY A 202 -38.50 -70.86 -25.93
C GLY A 202 -37.15 -70.69 -25.23
N THR A 203 -36.65 -71.73 -24.56
CA THR A 203 -35.37 -71.72 -23.84
C THR A 203 -34.34 -72.62 -24.51
N GLU A 204 -33.13 -72.10 -24.72
CA GLU A 204 -31.98 -72.87 -25.19
C GLU A 204 -31.23 -73.54 -24.03
N ASP A 205 -30.49 -74.61 -24.33
CA ASP A 205 -29.55 -75.21 -23.40
C ASP A 205 -28.37 -74.26 -23.11
N TYR A 206 -27.81 -74.37 -21.91
CA TYR A 206 -26.60 -73.65 -21.51
C TYR A 206 -25.40 -74.09 -22.38
N LYS A 207 -24.74 -73.12 -23.02
CA LYS A 207 -23.51 -73.34 -23.82
C LYS A 207 -22.44 -72.34 -23.44
N ALA A 208 -21.16 -72.71 -23.57
CA ALA A 208 -20.07 -71.82 -23.24
C ALA A 208 -20.08 -70.56 -24.12
N VAL A 209 -19.83 -69.40 -23.52
CA VAL A 209 -19.75 -68.14 -24.27
C VAL A 209 -18.62 -68.20 -25.30
N GLU A 210 -17.49 -68.85 -24.98
CA GLU A 210 -16.38 -69.04 -25.93
C GLU A 210 -16.75 -69.82 -27.19
N ASP A 211 -17.70 -70.77 -27.08
CA ASP A 211 -18.20 -71.55 -28.22
C ASP A 211 -19.15 -70.72 -29.11
N LYS A 212 -19.81 -69.71 -28.53
CA LYS A 212 -20.73 -68.82 -29.26
C LYS A 212 -20.01 -67.64 -29.89
N ASN A 213 -19.10 -67.01 -29.15
CA ASN A 213 -18.35 -65.82 -29.55
C ASN A 213 -17.04 -65.75 -28.76
N ARG A 214 -15.94 -66.11 -29.42
CA ARG A 214 -14.59 -66.15 -28.82
C ARG A 214 -14.12 -64.75 -28.40
N ASP A 215 -14.35 -63.73 -29.22
CA ASP A 215 -13.91 -62.36 -28.92
C ASP A 215 -14.63 -61.79 -27.69
N ARG A 216 -15.95 -62.04 -27.57
CA ARG A 216 -16.72 -61.69 -26.36
C ARG A 216 -16.16 -62.37 -25.13
N TRP A 217 -15.82 -63.66 -25.21
CA TRP A 217 -15.20 -64.41 -24.11
C TRP A 217 -13.84 -63.82 -23.71
N ASP A 218 -12.96 -63.57 -24.67
CA ASP A 218 -11.64 -63.01 -24.41
C ASP A 218 -11.75 -61.61 -23.75
N GLN A 219 -12.75 -60.80 -24.14
CA GLN A 219 -13.07 -59.53 -23.49
C GLN A 219 -13.62 -59.70 -22.05
N MET A 220 -14.46 -60.72 -21.79
CA MET A 220 -14.96 -61.03 -20.45
C MET A 220 -13.82 -61.43 -19.51
N GLU A 221 -12.93 -62.30 -19.97
CA GLU A 221 -11.75 -62.73 -19.22
C GLU A 221 -10.81 -61.55 -18.93
N LYS A 222 -10.59 -60.67 -19.92
CA LYS A 222 -9.75 -59.48 -19.77
C LYS A 222 -10.32 -58.50 -18.74
N LEU A 223 -11.62 -58.25 -18.77
CA LEU A 223 -12.28 -57.40 -17.78
C LEU A 223 -12.20 -58.00 -16.38
N PHE A 224 -12.47 -59.30 -16.23
CA PHE A 224 -12.37 -59.99 -14.93
C PHE A 224 -10.96 -59.87 -14.36
N LYS A 225 -9.93 -60.15 -15.17
CA LYS A 225 -8.52 -60.00 -14.78
C LYS A 225 -8.20 -58.58 -14.34
N TYR A 226 -8.61 -57.58 -15.12
CA TYR A 226 -8.43 -56.18 -14.76
C TYR A 226 -9.06 -55.86 -13.39
N LEU A 227 -10.32 -56.24 -13.18
CA LEU A 227 -11.05 -55.97 -11.94
C LEU A 227 -10.36 -56.63 -10.74
N VAL A 228 -10.06 -57.93 -10.84
CA VAL A 228 -9.47 -58.68 -9.72
C VAL A 228 -8.04 -58.24 -9.42
N THR A 229 -7.20 -58.03 -10.43
CA THR A 229 -5.79 -57.63 -10.22
C THR A 229 -5.68 -56.24 -9.58
N ASN A 230 -6.50 -55.28 -10.00
CA ASN A 230 -6.52 -53.95 -9.37
C ASN A 230 -7.12 -53.99 -7.97
N ALA A 231 -8.22 -54.73 -7.77
CA ALA A 231 -8.82 -54.92 -6.45
C ALA A 231 -7.85 -55.57 -5.45
N LYS A 232 -7.05 -56.57 -5.87
CA LYS A 232 -5.99 -57.20 -5.05
C LYS A 232 -4.97 -56.19 -4.52
N SER A 233 -4.73 -55.10 -5.26
CA SER A 233 -3.76 -54.06 -4.91
C SER A 233 -4.38 -52.88 -4.16
N ALA A 234 -5.68 -52.92 -3.88
CA ALA A 234 -6.40 -51.81 -3.27
C ALA A 234 -6.05 -51.62 -1.79
N THR A 235 -5.88 -50.37 -1.41
CA THR A 235 -5.66 -49.90 -0.04
C THR A 235 -6.80 -48.98 0.40
N GLU A 236 -6.79 -48.57 1.66
CA GLU A 236 -7.71 -47.53 2.15
C GLU A 236 -7.56 -46.23 1.34
N ALA A 237 -6.33 -45.83 0.99
CA ALA A 237 -6.05 -44.63 0.20
C ALA A 237 -6.63 -44.71 -1.22
N SER A 238 -6.54 -45.86 -1.90
CA SER A 238 -7.15 -46.02 -3.24
C SER A 238 -8.68 -46.01 -3.22
N ASN A 239 -9.29 -46.11 -2.04
CA ASN A 239 -10.74 -46.11 -1.84
C ASN A 239 -11.27 -44.78 -1.28
N ALA A 240 -10.39 -43.79 -1.06
CA ALA A 240 -10.77 -42.47 -0.59
C ALA A 240 -11.67 -41.78 -1.64
N ASN A 241 -12.77 -41.16 -1.17
CA ASN A 241 -13.63 -40.35 -2.01
C ASN A 241 -13.06 -38.92 -2.06
N GLU A 242 -12.12 -38.67 -2.97
CA GLU A 242 -11.58 -37.32 -3.20
C GLU A 242 -12.20 -36.67 -4.43
N ALA A 243 -12.40 -35.36 -4.38
CA ALA A 243 -12.84 -34.59 -5.54
C ALA A 243 -11.83 -34.76 -6.69
N PRO A 244 -12.28 -34.97 -7.93
CA PRO A 244 -11.40 -35.25 -9.06
C PRO A 244 -10.45 -34.10 -9.37
N LEU A 245 -10.85 -32.87 -9.02
CA LEU A 245 -10.07 -31.66 -9.22
C LEU A 245 -9.98 -30.81 -7.95
N SER A 246 -8.87 -30.10 -7.79
CA SER A 246 -8.70 -29.05 -6.79
C SER A 246 -7.82 -27.92 -7.34
N LEU A 247 -7.92 -26.73 -6.75
CA LEU A 247 -7.00 -25.64 -7.07
C LEU A 247 -5.74 -25.77 -6.20
N ASP A 248 -4.58 -25.70 -6.83
CA ASP A 248 -3.29 -25.69 -6.12
C ASP A 248 -3.24 -24.53 -5.11
N LYS A 249 -2.66 -24.78 -3.94
CA LYS A 249 -2.65 -23.83 -2.81
C LYS A 249 -1.54 -22.79 -2.88
N THR A 250 -0.77 -22.74 -3.97
CA THR A 250 0.20 -21.67 -4.21
C THR A 250 -0.53 -20.33 -4.31
N THR A 251 -0.07 -19.33 -3.56
CA THR A 251 -0.61 -17.98 -3.62
C THR A 251 -0.17 -17.31 -4.93
N PRO A 252 -1.10 -16.97 -5.84
CA PRO A 252 -0.76 -16.23 -7.05
C PRO A 252 -0.31 -14.81 -6.69
N ALA A 253 0.59 -14.25 -7.49
CA ALA A 253 1.09 -12.89 -7.36
C ALA A 253 0.75 -12.06 -8.61
N VAL A 254 0.70 -10.75 -8.46
CA VAL A 254 0.57 -9.78 -9.57
C VAL A 254 1.94 -9.18 -9.83
N THR A 255 2.43 -9.26 -11.07
CA THR A 255 3.70 -8.66 -11.49
C THR A 255 3.46 -7.73 -12.67
N ALA A 256 3.99 -6.50 -12.63
CA ALA A 256 3.95 -5.59 -13.77
C ALA A 256 5.07 -5.93 -14.77
N GLU A 257 4.72 -6.10 -16.04
CA GLU A 257 5.64 -6.35 -17.16
C GLU A 257 5.25 -5.48 -18.36
N GLY A 258 5.94 -4.34 -18.54
CA GLY A 258 5.58 -3.33 -19.53
C GLY A 258 4.17 -2.76 -19.26
N ASP A 259 3.33 -2.69 -20.29
CA ASP A 259 1.95 -2.18 -20.18
C ASP A 259 0.93 -3.23 -19.69
N ASN A 260 1.39 -4.33 -19.10
CA ASN A 260 0.54 -5.44 -18.67
C ASN A 260 0.86 -5.91 -17.25
N TYR A 261 -0.14 -6.52 -16.62
CA TYR A 261 -0.02 -7.28 -15.39
C TYR A 261 -0.10 -8.76 -15.66
N ILE A 262 0.86 -9.52 -15.12
CA ILE A 262 0.92 -10.97 -15.15
C ILE A 262 0.50 -11.50 -13.79
N ILE A 263 -0.48 -12.40 -13.78
CA ILE A 263 -1.17 -12.88 -12.58
C ILE A 263 -1.07 -14.40 -12.49
N GLY A 264 -0.44 -14.91 -11.44
CA GLY A 264 -0.27 -16.35 -11.22
C GLY A 264 0.98 -16.66 -10.38
N PRO A 265 1.45 -17.92 -10.35
CA PRO A 265 0.94 -19.05 -11.12
C PRO A 265 -0.43 -19.54 -10.64
N TYR A 266 -1.25 -20.03 -11.56
CA TYR A 266 -2.43 -20.85 -11.28
C TYR A 266 -2.19 -22.28 -11.75
N LYS A 267 -2.79 -23.26 -11.05
CA LYS A 267 -2.79 -24.67 -11.45
C LYS A 267 -4.03 -25.37 -10.90
N ILE A 268 -4.77 -26.06 -11.77
CA ILE A 268 -5.86 -26.96 -11.37
C ILE A 268 -5.25 -28.37 -11.33
N ASP A 269 -5.17 -28.96 -10.14
CA ASP A 269 -4.68 -30.33 -9.97
C ASP A 269 -5.74 -31.35 -10.39
N LYS A 270 -5.29 -32.42 -11.04
CA LYS A 270 -6.10 -33.60 -11.35
C LYS A 270 -5.75 -34.69 -10.33
N ASN A 271 -6.63 -34.91 -9.37
CA ASN A 271 -6.39 -35.79 -8.22
C ASN A 271 -6.63 -37.26 -8.55
N ASN A 272 -7.60 -37.54 -9.43
CA ASN A 272 -7.93 -38.89 -9.87
C ASN A 272 -8.63 -38.87 -11.25
N ASP A 273 -8.93 -40.06 -11.79
CA ASP A 273 -9.56 -40.24 -13.12
C ASP A 273 -11.09 -40.30 -13.09
N THR A 274 -11.74 -39.94 -11.96
CA THR A 274 -13.20 -39.92 -11.88
C THR A 274 -13.75 -38.89 -12.89
N PRO A 275 -14.71 -39.27 -13.76
CA PRO A 275 -15.34 -38.32 -14.68
C PRO A 275 -15.95 -37.12 -13.95
N TYR A 276 -15.81 -35.94 -14.55
CA TYR A 276 -16.24 -34.68 -13.94
C TYR A 276 -16.79 -33.68 -14.96
N THR A 277 -17.52 -32.69 -14.46
CA THR A 277 -17.75 -31.41 -15.15
C THR A 277 -16.86 -30.34 -14.52
N LEU A 278 -16.45 -29.34 -15.30
CA LEU A 278 -15.64 -28.22 -14.82
C LEU A 278 -16.14 -26.91 -15.43
N ASN A 279 -16.41 -25.94 -14.57
CA ASN A 279 -16.74 -24.57 -14.91
C ASN A 279 -15.76 -23.64 -14.21
N VAL A 280 -15.15 -22.74 -14.96
CA VAL A 280 -14.18 -21.77 -14.47
C VAL A 280 -14.69 -20.37 -14.72
N LYS A 281 -14.50 -19.48 -13.75
CA LYS A 281 -14.78 -18.04 -13.84
C LYS A 281 -13.59 -17.23 -13.37
N VAL A 282 -13.32 -16.16 -14.10
CA VAL A 282 -12.35 -15.14 -13.73
C VAL A 282 -13.12 -13.83 -13.61
N THR A 283 -13.17 -13.27 -12.41
CA THR A 283 -13.88 -12.01 -12.14
C THR A 283 -12.96 -11.02 -11.45
N ASP A 284 -13.37 -9.75 -11.40
CA ASP A 284 -12.82 -8.84 -10.39
C ASP A 284 -13.37 -9.20 -8.99
N ARG A 285 -12.97 -8.45 -7.97
CA ARG A 285 -13.43 -8.65 -6.58
C ARG A 285 -14.90 -8.30 -6.38
N ASN A 286 -15.44 -7.40 -7.19
CA ASN A 286 -16.85 -7.01 -7.21
C ASN A 286 -17.75 -8.04 -7.91
N GLY A 287 -17.16 -9.06 -8.54
CA GLY A 287 -17.86 -10.13 -9.25
C GLY A 287 -18.16 -9.82 -10.71
N ASN A 288 -17.58 -8.77 -11.29
CA ASN A 288 -17.68 -8.46 -12.71
C ASN A 288 -16.83 -9.44 -13.52
N ASP A 289 -17.41 -9.95 -14.61
CA ASP A 289 -16.76 -10.93 -15.48
C ASP A 289 -15.60 -10.30 -16.25
N LEU A 290 -14.42 -10.93 -16.19
CA LEU A 290 -13.21 -10.51 -16.91
C LEU A 290 -12.99 -11.32 -18.19
N THR A 291 -13.93 -12.16 -18.61
CA THR A 291 -13.84 -12.90 -19.87
C THR A 291 -13.60 -11.95 -21.05
N GLY A 292 -12.56 -12.23 -21.85
CA GLY A 292 -12.14 -11.39 -22.98
C GLY A 292 -11.28 -10.17 -22.60
N LYS A 293 -11.05 -9.93 -21.31
CA LYS A 293 -10.19 -8.86 -20.77
C LYS A 293 -8.81 -9.34 -20.33
N TYR A 294 -8.59 -10.66 -20.37
CA TYR A 294 -7.30 -11.28 -20.11
C TYR A 294 -6.91 -12.19 -21.26
N THR A 295 -5.61 -12.47 -21.35
CA THR A 295 -5.03 -13.52 -22.19
C THR A 295 -4.39 -14.58 -21.29
N LEU A 296 -4.39 -15.84 -21.75
CA LEU A 296 -3.76 -16.94 -21.01
C LEU A 296 -2.29 -17.05 -21.39
N LEU A 297 -1.43 -17.32 -20.41
CA LEU A 297 -0.02 -17.61 -20.64
C LEU A 297 0.36 -18.99 -20.09
N ASP A 298 1.35 -19.64 -20.72
CA ASP A 298 1.91 -20.91 -20.27
C ASP A 298 2.93 -20.75 -19.11
N SER A 299 3.57 -21.84 -18.69
CA SER A 299 4.58 -21.80 -17.62
C SER A 299 5.81 -20.96 -17.96
N ASN A 300 6.07 -20.70 -19.24
CA ASN A 300 7.15 -19.84 -19.74
C ASN A 300 6.69 -18.40 -20.00
N LYS A 301 5.46 -18.04 -19.61
CA LYS A 301 4.80 -16.75 -19.85
C LYS A 301 4.59 -16.45 -21.35
N ALA A 302 4.51 -17.47 -22.20
CA ALA A 302 4.17 -17.31 -23.61
C ALA A 302 2.64 -17.35 -23.82
N ASP A 303 2.13 -16.56 -24.76
CA ASP A 303 0.69 -16.45 -25.04
C ASP A 303 0.10 -17.78 -25.52
N ILE A 304 -1.02 -18.17 -24.91
CA ILE A 304 -1.85 -19.31 -25.28
C ILE A 304 -3.10 -18.77 -26.00
N THR A 305 -3.28 -19.13 -27.27
CA THR A 305 -4.39 -18.62 -28.09
C THR A 305 -5.40 -19.69 -28.52
N ASP A 306 -5.05 -20.97 -28.40
CA ASP A 306 -5.79 -22.12 -28.95
C ASP A 306 -6.34 -23.06 -27.87
N LYS A 307 -6.09 -22.77 -26.59
CA LYS A 307 -6.55 -23.56 -25.44
C LYS A 307 -7.39 -22.74 -24.49
N THR A 308 -8.32 -23.40 -23.84
CA THR A 308 -9.12 -22.88 -22.73
C THR A 308 -8.49 -23.30 -21.40
N ILE A 309 -8.93 -22.71 -20.28
CA ILE A 309 -8.47 -23.10 -18.95
C ILE A 309 -8.79 -24.59 -18.66
N THR A 310 -9.88 -25.12 -19.22
CA THR A 310 -10.22 -26.55 -19.09
C THR A 310 -9.22 -27.47 -19.78
N ASP A 311 -8.56 -27.01 -20.85
CA ASP A 311 -7.48 -27.76 -21.53
C ASP A 311 -6.15 -27.69 -20.77
N LEU A 312 -6.06 -26.83 -19.76
CA LEU A 312 -4.87 -26.58 -18.94
C LEU A 312 -4.93 -27.29 -17.58
N VAL A 313 -5.92 -28.15 -17.33
CA VAL A 313 -5.95 -29.01 -16.13
C VAL A 313 -4.65 -29.82 -16.04
N GLY A 314 -4.03 -29.81 -14.86
CA GLY A 314 -2.72 -30.41 -14.59
C GLY A 314 -1.51 -29.55 -14.99
N GLN A 315 -1.71 -28.41 -15.65
CA GLN A 315 -0.66 -27.50 -16.11
C GLN A 315 -0.67 -26.17 -15.35
N THR A 316 0.50 -25.55 -15.22
CA THR A 316 0.62 -24.19 -14.70
C THR A 316 0.32 -23.16 -15.79
N PHE A 317 -0.43 -22.12 -15.45
CA PHE A 317 -0.75 -21.02 -16.35
C PHE A 317 -0.81 -19.68 -15.61
N TYR A 318 -0.83 -18.59 -16.36
CA TYR A 318 -0.97 -17.22 -15.85
C TYR A 318 -2.06 -16.47 -16.63
N LEU A 319 -2.57 -15.40 -16.04
CA LEU A 319 -3.45 -14.43 -16.70
C LEU A 319 -2.65 -13.17 -17.00
N LYS A 320 -2.76 -12.63 -18.21
CA LYS A 320 -2.19 -11.34 -18.61
C LYS A 320 -3.30 -10.34 -18.90
N ILE A 321 -3.33 -9.22 -18.16
CA ILE A 321 -4.32 -8.14 -18.26
C ILE A 321 -3.59 -6.83 -18.57
N SER A 322 -4.07 -6.03 -19.52
CA SER A 322 -3.46 -4.73 -19.82
C SER A 322 -3.70 -3.70 -18.71
N ALA A 323 -2.72 -2.83 -18.48
CA ALA A 323 -2.84 -1.76 -17.48
C ALA A 323 -4.03 -0.82 -17.79
N ASP A 324 -4.27 -0.50 -19.06
CA ASP A 324 -5.42 0.30 -19.49
C ASP A 324 -6.75 -0.31 -19.08
N THR A 325 -6.89 -1.64 -19.19
CA THR A 325 -8.11 -2.34 -18.77
C THR A 325 -8.28 -2.28 -17.25
N VAL A 326 -7.20 -2.47 -16.50
CA VAL A 326 -7.22 -2.36 -15.03
C VAL A 326 -7.70 -0.98 -14.58
N VAL A 327 -7.24 0.08 -15.25
CA VAL A 327 -7.68 1.47 -14.97
C VAL A 327 -9.12 1.69 -15.39
N ALA A 328 -9.44 1.41 -16.65
CA ALA A 328 -10.75 1.71 -17.24
C ALA A 328 -11.89 1.01 -16.50
N ASP A 329 -11.66 -0.22 -16.04
CA ASP A 329 -12.64 -1.01 -15.31
C ASP A 329 -12.46 -0.96 -13.79
N THR A 330 -11.50 -0.16 -13.28
CA THR A 330 -11.22 -0.02 -11.84
C THR A 330 -11.01 -1.37 -11.12
N ILE A 331 -10.19 -2.23 -11.70
CA ILE A 331 -9.93 -3.59 -11.18
C ILE A 331 -8.91 -3.50 -10.02
N ASP A 332 -9.33 -3.85 -8.80
CA ASP A 332 -8.49 -3.84 -7.59
C ASP A 332 -7.99 -5.23 -7.17
N GLY A 333 -8.50 -6.29 -7.81
CA GLY A 333 -8.05 -7.67 -7.63
C GLY A 333 -8.69 -8.61 -8.66
N VAL A 334 -8.13 -9.81 -8.81
CA VAL A 334 -8.69 -10.89 -9.63
C VAL A 334 -9.10 -12.05 -8.73
N ARG A 335 -10.34 -12.52 -8.91
CA ARG A 335 -10.86 -13.76 -8.34
C ARG A 335 -10.92 -14.83 -9.42
N PHE A 336 -10.15 -15.89 -9.23
CA PHE A 336 -10.30 -17.13 -9.98
C PHE A 336 -11.24 -18.07 -9.20
N SER A 337 -12.22 -18.66 -9.86
CA SER A 337 -13.14 -19.61 -9.24
C SER A 337 -13.40 -20.79 -10.16
N MET A 338 -13.39 -21.99 -9.59
CA MET A 338 -13.78 -23.23 -10.27
C MET A 338 -14.87 -23.94 -9.48
N ASN A 339 -15.82 -24.54 -10.20
CA ASN A 339 -16.79 -25.47 -9.66
C ASN A 339 -17.11 -26.56 -10.67
N GLY A 340 -17.68 -27.64 -10.20
CA GLY A 340 -18.04 -28.76 -11.05
C GLY A 340 -18.69 -29.88 -10.28
N THR A 341 -19.10 -30.89 -11.03
CA THR A 341 -19.84 -32.04 -10.53
C THR A 341 -19.09 -33.32 -10.84
N TYR A 342 -19.23 -34.32 -10.00
CA TYR A 342 -18.74 -35.68 -10.20
C TYR A 342 -19.68 -36.66 -9.50
N THR A 343 -19.48 -37.96 -9.66
CA THR A 343 -20.31 -38.96 -8.98
C THR A 343 -19.47 -39.87 -8.11
N THR A 344 -19.95 -40.21 -6.93
CA THR A 344 -19.38 -41.26 -6.08
C THR A 344 -20.31 -42.47 -6.02
N THR A 345 -19.76 -43.64 -5.70
CA THR A 345 -20.59 -44.83 -5.43
C THR A 345 -20.97 -44.87 -3.96
N THR A 346 -22.28 -44.96 -3.68
CA THR A 346 -22.81 -45.42 -2.40
C THR A 346 -22.94 -46.93 -2.43
N ALA A 347 -22.65 -47.59 -1.30
CA ALA A 347 -22.79 -49.04 -1.17
C ALA A 347 -23.57 -49.36 0.09
N THR A 348 -24.80 -49.83 -0.07
CA THR A 348 -25.69 -50.18 1.04
C THR A 348 -25.66 -51.69 1.24
N TYR A 349 -25.09 -52.14 2.36
CA TYR A 349 -25.09 -53.54 2.76
C TYR A 349 -26.42 -53.89 3.43
N TRP A 350 -27.11 -54.92 2.95
CA TRP A 350 -28.37 -55.42 3.50
C TRP A 350 -28.20 -56.80 4.12
N THR A 351 -28.82 -56.99 5.28
CA THR A 351 -28.87 -58.26 6.02
C THR A 351 -30.17 -58.39 6.82
N SER A 352 -30.29 -59.48 7.61
CA SER A 352 -31.41 -59.70 8.52
C SER A 352 -30.96 -59.65 9.98
N SER A 353 -31.71 -58.91 10.80
CA SER A 353 -31.47 -58.80 12.25
C SER A 353 -31.71 -60.11 13.01
N THR A 354 -32.50 -61.02 12.43
CA THR A 354 -32.98 -62.24 13.08
C THR A 354 -32.52 -63.52 12.41
N ASN A 355 -32.00 -63.46 11.18
CA ASN A 355 -31.56 -64.64 10.43
C ASN A 355 -30.18 -64.43 9.79
N ASN A 356 -29.14 -65.00 10.41
CA ASN A 356 -27.76 -64.94 9.93
C ASN A 356 -27.47 -65.85 8.72
N THR A 357 -28.44 -66.67 8.29
CA THR A 357 -28.28 -67.49 7.09
C THR A 357 -28.68 -66.75 5.83
N VAL A 358 -29.36 -65.60 5.92
CA VAL A 358 -29.77 -64.78 4.77
C VAL A 358 -28.54 -64.37 3.95
N GLN A 359 -28.70 -64.29 2.64
CA GLN A 359 -27.65 -63.85 1.73
C GLN A 359 -27.21 -62.43 2.08
N PRO A 360 -25.95 -62.16 2.48
CA PRO A 360 -25.48 -60.79 2.54
C PRO A 360 -25.43 -60.20 1.11
N ILE A 361 -26.08 -59.05 0.90
CA ILE A 361 -26.10 -58.36 -0.40
C ILE A 361 -25.66 -56.91 -0.25
N VAL A 362 -25.09 -56.35 -1.31
CA VAL A 362 -24.75 -54.93 -1.41
C VAL A 362 -25.47 -54.32 -2.61
N VAL A 363 -26.16 -53.20 -2.36
CA VAL A 363 -26.81 -52.38 -3.40
C VAL A 363 -25.92 -51.18 -3.65
N ILE A 364 -25.58 -50.92 -4.91
CA ILE A 364 -24.75 -49.77 -5.28
C ILE A 364 -25.50 -48.78 -6.17
N GLU A 365 -25.27 -47.48 -5.94
CA GLU A 365 -25.89 -46.38 -6.67
C GLU A 365 -24.84 -45.27 -6.92
N ARG A 366 -24.96 -44.55 -8.04
CA ARG A 366 -24.16 -43.33 -8.28
C ARG A 366 -24.85 -42.15 -7.63
N THR A 367 -24.13 -41.40 -6.80
CA THR A 367 -24.63 -40.18 -6.16
C THR A 367 -23.84 -38.97 -6.65
N PRO A 368 -24.49 -37.93 -7.19
CA PRO A 368 -23.83 -36.69 -7.57
C PRO A 368 -23.16 -36.00 -6.38
N GLN A 369 -21.99 -35.43 -6.62
CA GLN A 369 -21.19 -34.63 -5.70
C GLN A 369 -20.76 -33.36 -6.41
N GLU A 370 -20.56 -32.29 -5.65
CA GLU A 370 -20.08 -31.00 -6.14
C GLU A 370 -18.69 -30.72 -5.57
N PHE A 371 -17.85 -30.02 -6.33
CA PHE A 371 -16.64 -29.40 -5.81
C PHE A 371 -16.60 -27.93 -6.18
N THR A 372 -15.95 -27.14 -5.35
CA THR A 372 -15.71 -25.72 -5.59
C THR A 372 -14.37 -25.35 -4.99
N ASP A 373 -13.62 -24.48 -5.68
CA ASP A 373 -12.39 -23.89 -5.17
C ASP A 373 -12.24 -22.48 -5.76
N ASN A 374 -11.55 -21.60 -5.04
CA ASN A 374 -11.29 -20.25 -5.51
C ASN A 374 -9.97 -19.71 -4.95
N ASN A 375 -9.46 -18.69 -5.63
CA ASN A 375 -8.30 -17.93 -5.18
C ASN A 375 -8.48 -16.47 -5.58
N GLU A 376 -8.06 -15.57 -4.72
CA GLU A 376 -8.11 -14.13 -4.92
C GLU A 376 -6.72 -13.53 -4.77
N VAL A 377 -6.41 -12.60 -5.66
CA VAL A 377 -5.18 -11.81 -5.60
C VAL A 377 -5.51 -10.34 -5.78
N PHE A 378 -4.77 -9.50 -5.07
CA PHE A 378 -4.94 -8.05 -5.07
C PHE A 378 -3.94 -7.41 -6.04
N PHE A 379 -4.36 -6.37 -6.75
CA PHE A 379 -3.43 -5.46 -7.38
C PHE A 379 -2.81 -4.60 -6.27
N THR A 380 -1.71 -5.06 -5.68
CA THR A 380 -0.88 -4.22 -4.80
C THR A 380 -0.04 -3.29 -5.66
N VAL A 381 -0.72 -2.40 -6.37
CA VAL A 381 -0.04 -1.34 -7.09
C VAL A 381 0.10 -0.21 -6.10
N SER A 382 1.26 -0.10 -5.44
CA SER A 382 1.62 1.05 -4.63
C SER A 382 2.52 1.98 -5.42
N GLY A 383 2.35 3.28 -5.18
CA GLY A 383 3.22 4.34 -5.66
C GLY A 383 4.10 4.87 -4.54
N LYS A 384 5.06 5.71 -4.89
CA LYS A 384 5.81 6.51 -3.92
C LYS A 384 6.05 7.90 -4.48
N TYR A 385 6.14 8.88 -3.58
CA TYR A 385 6.68 10.19 -3.90
C TYR A 385 7.66 10.62 -2.80
N SER A 386 8.48 11.62 -3.09
CA SER A 386 9.40 12.23 -2.11
C SER A 386 9.03 13.70 -1.92
N PHE A 387 9.32 14.22 -0.73
CA PHE A 387 9.18 15.62 -0.39
C PHE A 387 10.55 16.24 -0.12
N LYS A 388 10.80 17.43 -0.68
CA LYS A 388 12.01 18.21 -0.50
C LYS A 388 11.65 19.64 -0.09
N LEU A 389 12.28 20.14 0.96
CA LEU A 389 12.23 21.55 1.35
C LEU A 389 13.60 22.17 1.11
N VAL A 390 13.64 23.36 0.50
CA VAL A 390 14.85 24.15 0.29
C VAL A 390 14.71 25.49 0.99
N LYS A 391 15.63 25.79 1.91
CA LYS A 391 15.68 27.07 2.62
C LYS A 391 16.67 28.02 1.99
N VAL A 392 16.23 29.26 1.77
CA VAL A 392 17.02 30.31 1.13
C VAL A 392 16.93 31.64 1.87
N ASP A 393 17.86 32.53 1.56
CA ASP A 393 17.78 33.95 1.91
C ASP A 393 16.71 34.65 1.05
N SER A 394 15.91 35.55 1.66
CA SER A 394 14.86 36.29 0.95
C SER A 394 15.39 37.28 -0.08
N ASN A 395 16.60 37.79 0.13
CA ASN A 395 17.26 38.76 -0.73
C ASN A 395 18.11 38.08 -1.82
N ASP A 396 18.50 36.81 -1.60
CA ASP A 396 19.26 36.00 -2.56
C ASP A 396 18.89 34.50 -2.49
N ALA A 397 18.03 34.04 -3.41
CA ALA A 397 17.60 32.65 -3.48
C ALA A 397 18.73 31.62 -3.77
N THR A 398 19.91 32.09 -4.19
CA THR A 398 21.09 31.24 -4.39
C THR A 398 21.83 30.96 -3.09
N LYS A 399 21.67 31.81 -2.06
CA LYS A 399 22.22 31.63 -0.72
C LYS A 399 21.35 30.65 0.07
N LYS A 400 21.87 29.45 0.30
CA LYS A 400 21.17 28.38 1.03
C LYS A 400 21.40 28.49 2.54
N LEU A 401 20.38 28.18 3.33
CA LEU A 401 20.40 28.34 4.79
C LEU A 401 20.43 27.01 5.52
N GLN A 402 21.59 26.69 6.10
CA GLN A 402 21.80 25.53 6.97
C GLN A 402 21.29 25.80 8.39
N GLY A 403 20.87 24.75 9.10
CA GLY A 403 20.59 24.83 10.54
C GLY A 403 19.20 25.34 10.91
N VAL A 404 18.29 25.46 9.94
CA VAL A 404 16.90 25.89 10.16
C VAL A 404 16.09 24.69 10.64
N GLU A 405 15.37 24.80 11.75
CA GLU A 405 14.59 23.70 12.31
C GLU A 405 13.11 23.80 11.92
N PHE A 406 12.53 22.67 11.52
CA PHE A 406 11.13 22.52 11.12
C PHE A 406 10.47 21.36 11.84
N GLU A 407 9.20 21.52 12.22
CA GLU A 407 8.29 20.43 12.52
C GLU A 407 7.45 20.14 11.27
N ILE A 408 7.63 18.95 10.68
CA ILE A 408 6.96 18.54 9.44
C ILE A 408 6.05 17.35 9.74
N THR A 409 4.77 17.49 9.42
CA THR A 409 3.77 16.42 9.49
C THR A 409 3.46 15.92 8.09
N THR A 410 3.70 14.63 7.87
CA THR A 410 3.41 13.91 6.62
C THR A 410 2.38 12.81 6.90
N PRO A 411 1.85 12.12 5.87
CA PRO A 411 1.00 10.93 6.08
C PRO A 411 1.67 9.84 6.94
N THR A 412 3.00 9.78 6.99
CA THR A 412 3.75 8.82 7.82
C THR A 412 3.93 9.26 9.28
N GLY A 413 3.64 10.53 9.60
CA GLY A 413 3.73 11.08 10.96
C GLY A 413 4.44 12.44 11.03
N THR A 414 4.53 12.98 12.24
CA THR A 414 5.18 14.26 12.58
C THR A 414 6.61 14.03 13.07
N GLN A 415 7.57 14.79 12.54
CA GLN A 415 8.97 14.75 12.97
C GLN A 415 9.62 16.13 12.84
N THR A 416 10.63 16.37 13.68
CA THR A 416 11.49 17.56 13.60
C THR A 416 12.68 17.29 12.68
N TYR A 417 12.95 18.23 11.79
CA TYR A 417 14.05 18.19 10.82
C TYR A 417 14.88 19.47 10.92
N THR A 418 16.13 19.39 10.50
CA THR A 418 17.04 20.54 10.40
C THR A 418 17.64 20.58 9.00
N THR A 419 17.69 21.76 8.39
CA THR A 419 18.30 21.90 7.05
C THR A 419 19.79 21.61 7.07
N ASP A 420 20.26 20.89 6.04
CA ASP A 420 21.66 20.51 5.88
C ASP A 420 22.53 21.66 5.31
N GLU A 421 23.79 21.37 4.97
CA GLU A 421 24.74 22.33 4.37
C GLU A 421 24.26 22.94 3.05
N ASN A 422 23.34 22.28 2.34
CA ASN A 422 22.72 22.78 1.11
C ASN A 422 21.39 23.50 1.38
N GLY A 423 21.02 23.68 2.65
CA GLY A 423 19.73 24.24 3.06
C GLY A 423 18.56 23.31 2.79
N GLU A 424 18.77 22.00 2.71
CA GLU A 424 17.73 21.05 2.28
C GLU A 424 17.24 20.15 3.40
N ILE A 425 15.96 19.76 3.31
CA ILE A 425 15.36 18.63 4.04
C ILE A 425 14.76 17.70 3.01
N ASN A 426 15.08 16.41 3.07
CA ASN A 426 14.60 15.39 2.13
C ASN A 426 13.87 14.27 2.90
N ILE A 427 12.60 14.05 2.56
CA ILE A 427 11.76 12.97 3.08
C ILE A 427 11.40 12.06 1.90
N ALA A 428 12.03 10.90 1.84
CA ALA A 428 11.86 9.95 0.74
C ALA A 428 10.71 8.96 1.00
N ASP A 429 10.27 8.29 -0.07
CA ASP A 429 9.47 7.08 -0.03
C ASP A 429 8.12 7.19 0.71
N ILE A 430 7.43 8.33 0.58
CA ILE A 430 6.06 8.47 1.08
C ILE A 430 5.15 7.58 0.21
N GLU A 431 4.60 6.52 0.80
CA GLU A 431 3.81 5.51 0.09
C GLU A 431 2.43 6.00 -0.35
N ILE A 432 2.06 5.67 -1.58
CA ILE A 432 0.73 5.89 -2.14
C ILE A 432 0.03 4.55 -2.29
N THR A 433 -1.03 4.35 -1.50
CA THR A 433 -1.84 3.12 -1.53
C THR A 433 -3.21 3.34 -2.18
N ASN A 434 -3.66 4.60 -2.25
CA ASN A 434 -4.96 5.00 -2.81
C ASN A 434 -4.83 6.38 -3.48
N PRO A 435 -5.69 6.71 -4.46
CA PRO A 435 -5.76 8.06 -5.02
C PRO A 435 -6.35 9.06 -4.00
N GLY A 436 -6.15 10.35 -4.23
CA GLY A 436 -6.66 11.43 -3.38
C GLY A 436 -5.60 12.47 -3.06
N VAL A 437 -5.78 13.20 -1.97
CA VAL A 437 -4.87 14.28 -1.57
C VAL A 437 -4.20 13.90 -0.25
N ASP A 438 -2.86 13.97 -0.22
CA ASP A 438 -2.10 13.98 1.03
C ASP A 438 -1.84 15.43 1.46
N THR A 439 -1.97 15.69 2.76
CA THR A 439 -1.68 17.00 3.35
C THR A 439 -0.37 16.92 4.13
N ILE A 440 0.58 17.79 3.79
CA ILE A 440 1.83 17.98 4.51
C ILE A 440 1.79 19.34 5.22
N THR A 441 2.00 19.34 6.52
CA THR A 441 2.08 20.59 7.31
C THR A 441 3.53 20.87 7.65
N ILE A 442 4.02 22.07 7.35
CA ILE A 442 5.40 22.51 7.59
C ILE A 442 5.37 23.70 8.55
N LYS A 443 5.96 23.56 9.73
CA LYS A 443 6.09 24.64 10.71
C LYS A 443 7.56 24.92 10.97
N GLU A 444 8.02 26.13 10.65
CA GLU A 444 9.35 26.56 11.04
C GLU A 444 9.37 26.81 12.56
N THR A 445 10.30 26.17 13.26
CA THR A 445 10.41 26.28 14.72
C THR A 445 11.60 27.12 15.16
N LYS A 446 12.61 27.29 14.29
CA LYS A 446 13.82 28.06 14.59
C LYS A 446 14.56 28.46 13.31
N ALA A 447 14.92 29.74 13.22
CA ALA A 447 15.83 30.26 12.22
C ALA A 447 17.30 30.23 12.71
N PRO A 448 18.29 30.06 11.82
CA PRO A 448 19.69 30.26 12.14
C PRO A 448 19.97 31.76 12.32
N GLU A 449 20.90 32.13 13.21
CA GLU A 449 21.39 33.51 13.26
C GLU A 449 22.22 33.83 12.00
N PRO A 450 22.17 35.06 11.46
CA PRO A 450 21.38 36.22 11.90
C PRO A 450 20.06 36.34 11.12
N TYR A 451 19.25 35.29 10.99
CA TYR A 451 17.97 35.33 10.28
C TYR A 451 16.78 35.36 11.24
N LYS A 452 15.68 35.97 10.77
CA LYS A 452 14.37 35.89 11.44
C LYS A 452 13.43 34.93 10.70
N ILE A 453 12.53 34.32 11.47
CA ILE A 453 11.49 33.44 10.95
C ILE A 453 10.44 34.32 10.25
N LEU A 454 10.17 34.06 8.96
CA LEU A 454 9.09 34.74 8.23
C LEU A 454 7.74 34.03 8.36
N LEU A 455 7.75 32.73 8.68
CA LEU A 455 6.55 31.90 8.78
C LEU A 455 6.02 31.88 10.22
N GLU A 456 5.09 32.78 10.54
CA GLU A 456 4.41 32.76 11.84
C GLU A 456 3.38 31.61 11.95
N GLU A 457 2.76 31.24 10.83
CA GLU A 457 1.78 30.16 10.72
C GLU A 457 2.35 28.98 9.93
N PRO A 458 1.94 27.72 10.24
CA PRO A 458 2.36 26.56 9.46
C PRO A 458 1.88 26.63 8.01
N LEU A 459 2.76 26.27 7.08
CA LEU A 459 2.40 26.07 5.68
C LEU A 459 1.68 24.74 5.50
N VAL A 460 0.70 24.73 4.60
CA VAL A 460 -0.06 23.53 4.23
C VAL A 460 0.18 23.24 2.75
N LEU A 461 0.78 22.09 2.48
CA LEU A 461 1.05 21.58 1.13
C LEU A 461 0.10 20.41 0.85
N ASN A 462 -0.73 20.54 -0.18
CA ASN A 462 -1.63 19.51 -0.66
C ASN A 462 -1.00 18.82 -1.87
N VAL A 463 -0.77 17.50 -1.78
CA VAL A 463 -0.21 16.68 -2.87
C VAL A 463 -1.31 15.81 -3.44
N THR A 464 -1.69 16.04 -4.69
CA THR A 464 -2.67 15.23 -5.42
C THR A 464 -2.01 13.97 -5.97
N LYS A 465 -2.71 12.85 -5.80
CA LYS A 465 -2.24 11.51 -6.15
C LYS A 465 -3.27 10.81 -7.03
N ASP A 466 -2.82 10.37 -8.19
CA ASP A 466 -3.64 9.67 -9.16
C ASP A 466 -3.02 8.33 -9.54
N PHE A 467 -3.84 7.47 -10.16
CA PHE A 467 -3.36 6.25 -10.79
C PHE A 467 -3.05 6.54 -12.26
N LEU A 468 -1.77 6.45 -12.65
CA LEU A 468 -1.31 6.76 -14.00
C LEU A 468 -0.27 5.73 -14.44
N ASN A 469 -0.33 5.27 -15.70
CA ASN A 469 0.63 4.32 -16.28
C ASN A 469 0.86 3.04 -15.44
N GLY A 470 -0.19 2.53 -14.78
CA GLY A 470 -0.07 1.30 -13.99
C GLY A 470 0.64 1.47 -12.64
N SER A 471 0.77 2.70 -12.11
CA SER A 471 1.19 2.95 -10.73
C SER A 471 0.47 4.15 -10.14
N TYR A 472 0.44 4.26 -8.81
CA TYR A 472 0.07 5.53 -8.19
C TYR A 472 1.23 6.51 -8.29
N THR A 473 0.94 7.75 -8.62
CA THR A 473 1.94 8.82 -8.71
C THR A 473 1.37 10.09 -8.12
N ALA A 474 2.23 10.91 -7.52
CA ALA A 474 1.90 12.31 -7.26
C ALA A 474 1.84 13.03 -8.61
N THR A 475 0.74 13.73 -8.86
CA THR A 475 0.44 14.38 -10.15
C THR A 475 0.42 15.89 -10.05
N ASP A 476 0.12 16.44 -8.87
CA ASP A 476 0.02 17.87 -8.63
C ASP A 476 0.37 18.21 -7.18
N ALA A 477 0.77 19.45 -6.93
CA ALA A 477 1.11 19.94 -5.60
C ALA A 477 0.79 21.43 -5.46
N GLU A 478 0.00 21.78 -4.46
CA GLU A 478 -0.47 23.15 -4.21
C GLU A 478 -0.14 23.57 -2.77
N LEU A 479 0.36 24.80 -2.60
CA LEU A 479 0.74 25.38 -1.32
C LEU A 479 -0.29 26.44 -0.90
N GLU A 480 -0.89 26.28 0.28
CA GLU A 480 -1.89 27.22 0.78
C GLU A 480 -1.24 28.45 1.44
N GLY A 481 -1.71 29.64 1.08
CA GLY A 481 -1.33 30.89 1.78
C GLY A 481 0.10 31.37 1.54
N TYR A 482 0.80 30.81 0.55
CA TYR A 482 2.17 31.19 0.17
C TYR A 482 2.29 31.32 -1.36
N ASP A 483 3.44 31.77 -1.86
CA ASP A 483 3.68 31.92 -3.30
C ASP A 483 3.52 30.57 -4.03
N GLU A 484 2.62 30.51 -5.00
CA GLU A 484 2.36 29.33 -5.83
C GLU A 484 3.60 28.88 -6.60
N ASN A 485 4.51 29.80 -6.93
CA ASN A 485 5.75 29.49 -7.65
C ASN A 485 6.81 28.83 -6.76
N ALA A 486 6.56 28.75 -5.44
CA ALA A 486 7.47 28.13 -4.49
C ALA A 486 7.41 26.60 -4.52
N VAL A 487 6.37 25.99 -5.11
CA VAL A 487 6.18 24.54 -5.20
C VAL A 487 6.41 24.03 -6.62
N GLN A 488 7.10 22.91 -6.74
CA GLN A 488 7.35 22.22 -8.00
C GLN A 488 7.25 20.72 -7.80
N ILE A 489 6.72 20.01 -8.79
CA ILE A 489 6.72 18.56 -8.83
C ILE A 489 7.48 18.08 -10.07
N GLN A 490 8.53 17.29 -9.86
CA GLN A 490 9.32 16.72 -10.95
C GLN A 490 9.73 15.29 -10.58
N ASP A 491 9.48 14.33 -11.47
CA ASP A 491 9.89 12.93 -11.33
C ASP A 491 9.49 12.30 -9.97
N GLY A 492 8.29 12.63 -9.47
CA GLY A 492 7.78 12.13 -8.19
C GLY A 492 8.39 12.80 -6.96
N VAL A 493 9.15 13.89 -7.13
CA VAL A 493 9.69 14.72 -6.03
C VAL A 493 8.92 16.04 -5.98
N VAL A 494 8.21 16.26 -4.87
CA VAL A 494 7.56 17.53 -4.55
C VAL A 494 8.57 18.41 -3.81
N THR A 495 9.02 19.48 -4.44
CA THR A 495 9.98 20.43 -3.90
C THR A 495 9.29 21.73 -3.53
N ILE A 496 9.53 22.24 -2.33
CA ILE A 496 9.14 23.61 -1.93
C ILE A 496 10.37 24.45 -1.60
N THR A 497 10.33 25.74 -1.91
CA THR A 497 11.37 26.72 -1.54
C THR A 497 10.81 27.76 -0.57
N VAL A 498 11.47 27.93 0.58
CA VAL A 498 11.00 28.83 1.65
C VAL A 498 12.11 29.79 2.05
N ALA A 499 11.82 31.09 2.06
CA ALA A 499 12.81 32.15 2.35
C ALA A 499 12.78 32.61 3.82
N ASN A 500 13.93 33.03 4.36
CA ASN A 500 14.03 33.79 5.63
C ASN A 500 14.71 35.12 5.34
N GLU A 501 14.33 36.12 6.11
CA GLU A 501 14.91 37.46 5.99
C GLU A 501 16.11 37.60 6.94
N PRO A 502 17.25 38.13 6.47
CA PRO A 502 18.37 38.45 7.35
C PRO A 502 17.96 39.60 8.30
N LYS A 503 18.46 39.54 9.52
CA LYS A 503 18.38 40.64 10.48
C LYS A 503 19.25 41.81 10.01
N ILE A 504 18.85 43.01 10.40
CA ILE A 504 19.51 44.26 10.02
C ILE A 504 20.42 44.74 11.14
N PHE A 505 21.61 45.24 10.79
CA PHE A 505 22.50 45.99 11.68
C PHE A 505 22.46 47.47 11.26
N ASP A 506 22.31 48.36 12.22
CA ASP A 506 21.99 49.78 11.99
C ASP A 506 22.35 50.58 13.26
N LEU A 507 23.34 51.48 13.14
CA LEU A 507 23.82 52.39 14.18
C LEU A 507 23.67 53.86 13.74
N ALA A 508 22.79 54.58 14.42
CA ALA A 508 22.62 56.02 14.25
C ALA A 508 23.45 56.85 15.25
N LEU A 509 23.93 58.02 14.84
CA LEU A 509 24.62 59.03 15.63
C LEU A 509 23.77 60.30 15.74
N LYS A 510 23.66 60.83 16.96
CA LYS A 510 23.13 62.17 17.23
C LYS A 510 24.12 63.02 17.96
N LYS A 511 24.23 64.29 17.58
CA LYS A 511 25.13 65.26 18.17
C LYS A 511 24.35 66.48 18.62
N TRP A 512 24.72 67.02 19.77
CA TRP A 512 24.20 68.31 20.21
C TRP A 512 25.17 69.00 21.15
N VAL A 513 25.02 70.30 21.29
CA VAL A 513 25.75 71.06 22.30
C VAL A 513 25.01 70.89 23.63
N SER A 514 25.62 70.31 24.66
CA SER A 514 25.01 70.21 25.99
C SER A 514 25.22 71.47 26.83
N LYS A 515 26.43 72.05 26.77
CA LYS A 515 26.83 73.15 27.64
C LYS A 515 27.69 74.18 26.93
N ALA A 516 27.51 75.44 27.30
CA ALA A 516 28.46 76.51 27.07
C ALA A 516 29.14 76.91 28.39
N ILE A 517 30.46 76.97 28.40
CA ILE A 517 31.28 77.26 29.58
C ILE A 517 32.10 78.52 29.28
N VAL A 518 31.84 79.60 30.00
CA VAL A 518 32.58 80.86 29.90
C VAL A 518 33.41 81.05 31.16
N THR A 519 34.73 81.10 31.02
CA THR A 519 35.68 81.39 32.12
C THR A 519 36.21 82.80 31.98
N ASN A 520 36.02 83.66 32.99
CA ASN A 520 36.50 85.03 33.00
C ASN A 520 37.96 85.12 33.46
N GLU A 521 38.58 86.31 33.30
CA GLU A 521 39.98 86.58 33.69
C GLU A 521 40.26 86.34 35.18
N ASP A 522 39.25 86.52 36.04
CA ASP A 522 39.33 86.26 37.48
C ASP A 522 39.19 84.76 37.85
N GLY A 523 39.03 83.89 36.85
CA GLY A 523 38.83 82.45 37.02
C GLY A 523 37.40 82.03 37.35
N SER A 524 36.45 82.97 37.44
CA SER A 524 35.03 82.64 37.62
C SER A 524 34.46 81.96 36.37
N GLN A 525 33.61 80.96 36.55
CA GLN A 525 32.98 80.20 35.47
C GLN A 525 31.48 80.36 35.46
N THR A 526 30.93 80.63 34.28
CA THR A 526 29.50 80.55 33.99
C THR A 526 29.26 79.34 33.09
N VAL A 527 28.47 78.37 33.58
CA VAL A 527 28.04 77.21 32.80
C VAL A 527 26.57 77.39 32.44
N THR A 528 26.26 77.31 31.16
CA THR A 528 24.90 77.39 30.61
C THR A 528 24.57 76.07 29.94
N GLU A 529 23.64 75.31 30.52
CA GLU A 529 23.04 74.15 29.86
C GLU A 529 22.14 74.65 28.72
N THR A 530 22.29 74.10 27.52
CA THR A 530 21.55 74.52 26.32
C THR A 530 20.12 73.96 26.32
N GLY A 531 19.93 72.78 26.90
CA GLY A 531 18.69 72.01 26.84
C GLY A 531 18.46 71.28 25.52
N HIS A 532 19.43 71.28 24.59
CA HIS A 532 19.31 70.57 23.31
C HIS A 532 19.35 69.05 23.51
N THR A 533 18.72 68.30 22.61
CA THR A 533 18.70 66.82 22.66
C THR A 533 19.26 66.13 21.42
N GLY A 534 19.55 66.88 20.35
CA GLY A 534 19.94 66.33 19.06
C GLY A 534 18.74 65.80 18.25
N ASP A 535 17.51 66.03 18.73
CA ASP A 535 16.28 65.73 17.99
C ASP A 535 15.73 66.97 17.27
N GLU A 536 16.36 68.13 17.47
CA GLU A 536 15.97 69.39 16.85
C GLU A 536 16.41 69.46 15.38
N ASP A 537 15.47 69.65 14.44
CA ASP A 537 15.77 69.81 13.01
C ASP A 537 15.17 71.11 12.44
N PRO A 538 15.99 72.11 12.04
CA PRO A 538 17.45 72.17 12.24
C PRO A 538 17.82 72.46 13.70
N GLU A 539 18.97 71.94 14.17
CA GLU A 539 19.42 72.18 15.55
C GLU A 539 19.65 73.70 15.77
N PRO A 540 19.08 74.30 16.83
CA PRO A 540 19.34 75.69 17.15
C PRO A 540 20.81 75.89 17.58
N PRO A 541 21.48 76.99 17.18
CA PRO A 541 22.86 77.22 17.59
C PRO A 541 22.97 77.56 19.08
N ALA A 542 23.84 76.86 19.81
CA ALA A 542 24.15 77.21 21.19
C ALA A 542 24.88 78.56 21.26
N LYS A 543 24.20 79.56 21.86
CA LYS A 543 24.62 80.96 21.79
C LYS A 543 25.33 81.42 23.05
N VAL A 544 26.49 82.05 22.87
CA VAL A 544 27.19 82.81 23.91
C VAL A 544 27.33 84.27 23.46
N ASP A 545 26.98 85.20 24.34
CA ASP A 545 27.11 86.63 24.12
C ASP A 545 28.21 87.21 25.03
N LEU A 546 29.21 87.87 24.44
CA LEU A 546 30.33 88.49 25.16
C LEU A 546 30.28 90.01 25.11
N GLY A 547 30.77 90.67 26.16
CA GLY A 547 31.02 92.11 26.15
C GLY A 547 32.19 92.48 25.22
N ARG A 548 32.12 93.64 24.57
CA ARG A 548 33.14 94.11 23.60
C ARG A 548 34.55 94.28 24.20
N GLN A 549 34.67 94.33 25.53
CA GLN A 549 35.95 94.43 26.26
C GLN A 549 36.50 93.06 26.72
N ASP A 550 35.75 91.96 26.56
CA ASP A 550 36.04 90.68 27.22
C ASP A 550 36.59 89.61 26.25
N ILE A 551 36.51 89.80 24.92
CA ILE A 551 36.82 88.78 23.89
C ILE A 551 38.21 88.14 24.04
N ASN A 552 39.24 88.91 24.41
CA ASN A 552 40.60 88.37 24.52
C ASN A 552 40.93 87.82 25.92
N ASN A 553 40.08 88.08 26.91
CA ASN A 553 40.34 87.80 28.33
C ASN A 553 39.41 86.72 28.91
N VAL A 554 38.46 86.20 28.13
CA VAL A 554 37.58 85.08 28.50
C VAL A 554 37.99 83.80 27.78
N THR A 555 37.72 82.63 28.33
CA THR A 555 37.79 81.36 27.59
C THR A 555 36.38 80.84 27.41
N VAL A 556 35.95 80.63 26.16
CA VAL A 556 34.66 80.01 25.85
C VAL A 556 34.91 78.57 25.40
N LYS A 557 34.22 77.62 26.04
CA LYS A 557 34.21 76.21 25.65
C LYS A 557 32.78 75.73 25.44
N PHE A 558 32.61 74.79 24.53
CA PHE A 558 31.35 74.09 24.32
C PHE A 558 31.56 72.61 24.58
N GLU A 559 30.71 72.03 25.43
CA GLU A 559 30.59 70.58 25.58
C GLU A 559 29.58 70.10 24.56
N PHE A 560 29.99 69.16 23.71
CA PHE A 560 29.15 68.44 22.79
C PHE A 560 28.92 67.04 23.35
N GLN A 561 27.69 66.55 23.22
CA GLN A 561 27.35 65.16 23.46
C GLN A 561 27.15 64.48 22.11
N ILE A 562 27.61 63.24 22.01
CA ILE A 562 27.49 62.39 20.84
C ILE A 562 26.86 61.09 21.32
N LYS A 563 25.62 60.83 20.93
CA LYS A 563 24.86 59.63 21.29
C LYS A 563 24.82 58.69 20.10
N ILE A 564 25.23 57.45 20.33
CA ILE A 564 25.08 56.36 19.38
C ILE A 564 23.88 55.52 19.79
N THR A 565 23.03 55.13 18.84
CA THR A 565 21.85 54.28 19.06
C THR A 565 21.89 53.11 18.09
N ASN A 566 21.66 51.89 18.57
CA ASN A 566 21.42 50.76 17.67
C ASN A 566 19.93 50.72 17.28
N GLU A 567 19.61 51.08 16.05
CA GLU A 567 18.24 51.08 15.52
C GLU A 567 17.88 49.74 14.85
N GLY A 568 18.86 48.86 14.68
CA GLY A 568 18.73 47.54 14.05
C GLY A 568 18.27 46.40 14.96
N GLU A 569 18.35 45.19 14.42
CA GLU A 569 17.98 43.91 15.06
C GLU A 569 19.20 43.13 15.58
N VAL A 570 20.41 43.55 15.22
CA VAL A 570 21.69 42.89 15.54
C VAL A 570 22.47 43.76 16.51
N ALA A 571 22.96 43.17 17.60
CA ALA A 571 23.80 43.87 18.54
C ALA A 571 25.19 44.17 17.92
N GLY A 572 25.76 45.33 18.20
CA GLY A 572 27.07 45.71 17.68
C GLY A 572 27.73 46.84 18.45
N TYR A 573 28.80 47.39 17.88
CA TYR A 573 29.72 48.31 18.53
C TYR A 573 30.01 49.51 17.62
N ALA A 574 30.01 50.72 18.17
CA ALA A 574 30.70 51.86 17.54
C ALA A 574 32.15 51.88 18.05
N THR A 575 33.05 51.24 17.31
CA THR A 575 34.43 51.00 17.76
C THR A 575 35.33 52.23 17.69
N GLU A 576 34.98 53.22 16.86
CA GLU A 576 35.67 54.52 16.79
C GLU A 576 34.71 55.64 16.37
N ILE A 577 34.63 56.71 17.16
CA ILE A 577 33.86 57.91 16.83
C ILE A 577 34.84 59.03 16.49
N THR A 578 34.59 59.74 15.39
CA THR A 578 35.44 60.85 14.93
C THR A 578 34.67 62.17 14.96
N ASP A 579 35.36 63.22 15.40
CA ASP A 579 34.87 64.59 15.43
C ASP A 579 35.72 65.48 14.50
N TYR A 580 35.03 66.27 13.69
CA TYR A 580 35.58 67.13 12.64
C TYR A 580 35.54 68.60 13.07
N ILE A 581 36.65 69.04 13.66
CA ILE A 581 36.75 70.36 14.28
C ILE A 581 36.70 71.45 13.19
N PRO A 582 35.71 72.37 13.22
CA PRO A 582 35.61 73.46 12.26
C PRO A 582 36.64 74.55 12.55
N GLU A 583 37.01 75.31 11.52
CA GLU A 583 37.87 76.49 11.69
C GLU A 583 37.28 77.48 12.69
N GLY A 584 38.03 77.81 13.73
CA GLY A 584 37.62 78.74 14.78
C GLY A 584 37.26 78.08 16.11
N LEU A 585 37.15 76.75 16.13
CA LEU A 585 37.26 75.94 17.33
C LEU A 585 38.65 75.29 17.36
N ARG A 586 39.10 74.89 18.55
CA ARG A 586 40.30 74.05 18.71
C ARG A 586 40.04 72.93 19.70
N PHE A 587 40.61 71.78 19.40
CA PHE A 587 40.72 70.68 20.36
C PHE A 587 41.79 70.99 21.41
N VAL A 588 41.54 70.56 22.65
CA VAL A 588 42.48 70.66 23.77
C VAL A 588 42.55 69.31 24.44
N GLN A 589 43.73 68.68 24.40
CA GLN A 589 43.93 67.32 24.90
C GLN A 589 43.65 67.22 26.41
N GLU A 590 44.02 68.24 27.18
CA GLU A 590 43.80 68.26 28.64
C GLU A 590 42.32 68.29 29.02
N ASP A 591 41.46 68.84 28.15
CA ASP A 591 40.00 68.84 28.35
C ASP A 591 39.35 67.52 27.92
N ASN A 592 40.05 66.71 27.11
CA ASN A 592 39.52 65.52 26.44
C ASN A 592 40.54 64.36 26.51
N PRO A 593 40.83 63.82 27.70
CA PRO A 593 41.91 62.84 27.89
C PRO A 593 41.70 61.53 27.09
N ASP A 594 40.45 61.17 26.78
CA ASP A 594 40.07 59.94 26.08
C ASP A 594 39.93 60.11 24.56
N TRP A 595 40.30 61.29 24.04
CA TRP A 595 40.31 61.61 22.62
C TRP A 595 41.76 61.71 22.11
N TYR A 596 42.00 61.38 20.85
CA TYR A 596 43.31 61.45 20.21
C TYR A 596 43.22 62.05 18.81
N THR A 597 44.33 62.56 18.30
CA THR A 597 44.39 63.22 16.99
C THR A 597 44.38 62.21 15.83
N ARG A 598 43.66 62.55 14.75
CA ARG A 598 43.65 61.81 13.47
C ARG A 598 44.15 62.71 12.33
N GLU A 599 44.52 62.11 11.22
CA GLU A 599 44.96 62.82 10.01
C GLU A 599 43.83 63.73 9.49
N PRO A 600 44.09 65.02 9.19
CA PRO A 600 43.09 65.95 8.69
C PRO A 600 42.38 65.45 7.41
N LEU A 601 41.07 65.66 7.32
CA LEU A 601 40.27 65.39 6.11
C LEU A 601 39.61 66.68 5.64
N ASN A 602 39.66 66.95 4.33
CA ASN A 602 39.02 68.13 3.71
C ASN A 602 39.42 69.48 4.36
N GLY A 603 40.65 69.58 4.87
CA GLY A 603 41.17 70.78 5.53
C GLY A 603 40.66 71.01 6.95
N ARG A 604 39.93 70.06 7.55
CA ARG A 604 39.49 70.08 8.94
C ARG A 604 40.40 69.24 9.83
N GLU A 605 40.65 69.72 11.04
CA GLU A 605 41.28 68.93 12.10
C GLU A 605 40.33 67.80 12.51
N ARG A 606 40.87 66.62 12.77
CA ARG A 606 40.10 65.44 13.21
C ARG A 606 40.64 64.91 14.51
N VAL A 607 39.73 64.56 15.39
CA VAL A 607 40.02 63.84 16.63
C VAL A 607 39.07 62.68 16.75
N ALA A 608 39.49 61.60 17.41
CA ALA A 608 38.65 60.43 17.59
C ALA A 608 38.74 59.89 19.00
N THR A 609 37.78 59.04 19.35
CA THR A 609 37.74 58.31 20.61
C THR A 609 37.30 56.87 20.39
N LYS A 610 37.77 55.98 21.27
CA LYS A 610 37.40 54.57 21.35
C LYS A 610 36.65 54.23 22.65
N LEU A 611 36.08 55.24 23.30
CA LEU A 611 35.40 55.07 24.59
C LEU A 611 34.28 54.01 24.56
N LEU A 612 33.65 53.80 23.40
CA LEU A 612 32.59 52.82 23.20
C LEU A 612 33.06 51.50 22.57
N GLU A 613 34.37 51.30 22.33
CA GLU A 613 34.87 50.12 21.58
C GLU A 613 34.51 48.78 22.24
N ASN A 614 34.31 48.77 23.55
CA ASN A 614 33.93 47.59 24.33
C ASN A 614 32.48 47.65 24.84
N THR A 615 31.67 48.58 24.33
CA THR A 615 30.26 48.75 24.69
C THR A 615 29.38 48.11 23.63
N LEU A 616 28.90 46.89 23.92
CA LEU A 616 27.93 46.20 23.05
C LEU A 616 26.57 46.87 23.19
N LEU A 617 26.09 47.47 22.11
CA LEU A 617 24.76 48.07 22.04
C LEU A 617 23.77 47.00 21.57
N GLN A 618 22.86 46.58 22.46
CA GLN A 618 21.72 45.76 22.06
C GLN A 618 20.73 46.56 21.21
N PRO A 619 19.84 45.92 20.43
CA PRO A 619 18.75 46.59 19.72
C PRO A 619 17.99 47.61 20.59
N GLY A 620 17.95 48.87 20.14
CA GLY A 620 17.33 50.00 20.83
C GLY A 620 18.14 50.62 21.98
N GLU A 621 19.32 50.09 22.31
CA GLU A 621 20.20 50.70 23.31
C GLU A 621 21.00 51.87 22.74
N SER A 622 21.39 52.79 23.63
CA SER A 622 22.24 53.91 23.28
C SER A 622 23.39 54.07 24.26
N ALA A 623 24.51 54.61 23.78
CA ALA A 623 25.61 55.09 24.61
C ALA A 623 26.02 56.50 24.19
N THR A 624 26.65 57.25 25.08
CA THR A 624 26.98 58.66 24.82
C THR A 624 28.42 58.95 25.23
N VAL A 625 29.14 59.67 24.37
CA VAL A 625 30.45 60.25 24.66
C VAL A 625 30.38 61.77 24.59
N SER A 626 31.26 62.46 25.30
CA SER A 626 31.35 63.91 25.25
C SER A 626 32.70 64.40 24.74
N ILE A 627 32.69 65.58 24.13
CA ILE A 627 33.88 66.30 23.69
C ILE A 627 33.73 67.79 24.00
N ILE A 628 34.78 68.40 24.56
CA ILE A 628 34.84 69.82 24.88
C ILE A 628 35.75 70.52 23.88
N LEU A 629 35.20 71.45 23.11
CA LEU A 629 35.97 72.26 22.17
C LEU A 629 36.10 73.69 22.70
N THR A 630 37.31 74.25 22.56
CA THR A 630 37.59 75.63 22.98
C THR A 630 37.44 76.57 21.78
N TRP A 631 36.72 77.67 21.96
CA TRP A 631 36.66 78.73 20.96
C TRP A 631 38.01 79.44 20.82
N ILE A 632 38.45 79.69 19.59
CA ILE A 632 39.65 80.49 19.32
C ILE A 632 39.28 81.98 19.38
N ASN A 633 39.67 82.67 20.45
CA ASN A 633 39.33 84.08 20.59
C ASN A 633 40.01 84.95 19.52
N GLY A 634 39.22 85.85 18.93
CA GLY A 634 39.70 86.87 18.01
C GLY A 634 38.52 87.66 17.44
N GLN A 635 38.71 88.96 17.18
CA GLN A 635 37.65 89.79 16.59
C GLN A 635 37.20 89.28 15.21
N ASP A 636 38.09 88.59 14.50
CA ASP A 636 37.83 88.02 13.18
C ASP A 636 37.25 86.59 13.23
N ASN A 637 37.17 85.96 14.42
CA ASN A 637 36.61 84.63 14.62
C ASN A 637 35.34 84.69 15.49
N MET A 638 34.32 85.39 14.99
CA MET A 638 32.97 85.48 15.57
C MET A 638 31.97 84.81 14.61
N GLY A 639 30.73 84.59 15.06
CA GLY A 639 29.66 84.04 14.22
C GLY A 639 29.41 82.54 14.43
N LEU A 640 28.74 81.91 13.47
CA LEU A 640 28.29 80.51 13.54
C LEU A 640 29.43 79.56 13.17
N LYS A 641 29.60 78.49 13.94
CA LYS A 641 30.48 77.35 13.63
C LYS A 641 29.68 76.07 13.83
N THR A 642 29.88 75.10 12.96
CA THR A 642 29.18 73.82 13.01
C THR A 642 30.19 72.71 13.20
N ASN A 643 30.09 72.01 14.31
CA ASN A 643 30.94 70.88 14.63
C ASN A 643 30.24 69.58 14.19
N ILE A 644 30.96 68.64 13.59
CA ILE A 644 30.36 67.42 13.01
C ILE A 644 31.02 66.21 13.66
N ALA A 645 30.26 65.18 14.01
CA ALA A 645 30.81 63.88 14.42
C ALA A 645 30.20 62.75 13.59
N GLU A 646 30.95 61.66 13.46
CA GLU A 646 30.63 60.48 12.64
C GLU A 646 31.06 59.19 13.37
N ILE A 647 30.33 58.10 13.18
CA ILE A 647 30.80 56.74 13.50
C ILE A 647 31.83 56.34 12.44
N SER A 648 33.10 56.42 12.78
CA SER A 648 34.18 56.11 11.84
C SER A 648 34.54 54.63 11.75
N GLN A 649 34.18 53.82 12.74
CA GLN A 649 34.30 52.36 12.69
C GLN A 649 33.18 51.74 13.52
N ASP A 650 32.55 50.70 12.97
CA ASP A 650 31.60 49.83 13.66
C ASP A 650 32.01 48.35 13.54
N ASP A 651 31.37 47.49 14.33
CA ASP A 651 31.57 46.04 14.28
C ASP A 651 30.34 45.29 14.85
N ASN A 652 30.10 44.06 14.38
CA ASN A 652 29.13 43.14 14.98
C ASN A 652 29.54 41.68 14.77
N GLU A 653 28.94 40.77 15.53
CA GLU A 653 29.29 39.34 15.54
C GLU A 653 29.15 38.65 14.16
N TYR A 654 28.36 39.22 13.24
CA TYR A 654 28.00 38.61 11.96
C TYR A 654 28.62 39.31 10.75
N ASP A 655 29.51 40.29 10.96
CA ASP A 655 30.10 41.13 9.90
C ASP A 655 29.04 41.77 8.98
N LEU A 656 27.85 42.04 9.51
CA LEU A 656 26.79 42.70 8.74
C LEU A 656 27.14 44.17 8.56
N PRO A 657 27.07 44.73 7.34
CA PRO A 657 27.25 46.16 7.17
C PRO A 657 26.10 46.91 7.85
N ASP A 658 26.38 48.11 8.34
CA ASP A 658 25.35 49.09 8.62
C ASP A 658 24.47 49.28 7.36
N ILE A 659 23.15 49.29 7.53
CA ILE A 659 22.21 49.10 6.43
C ILE A 659 22.11 50.30 5.50
N ASP A 660 22.30 51.51 6.02
CA ASP A 660 22.18 52.75 5.27
C ASP A 660 23.33 53.74 5.48
N SER A 661 24.28 53.42 6.36
CA SER A 661 25.50 54.21 6.58
C SER A 661 26.78 53.53 6.07
N THR A 662 27.86 54.30 5.91
CA THR A 662 29.18 53.76 5.54
C THR A 662 30.28 54.46 6.34
N PRO A 663 30.96 53.76 7.26
CA PRO A 663 31.89 54.40 8.19
C PRO A 663 33.04 55.17 7.54
N ASP A 664 33.44 56.27 8.20
CA ASP A 664 34.61 57.10 7.88
C ASP A 664 34.58 57.76 6.48
N ASN A 665 33.39 57.96 5.91
CA ASN A 665 33.21 58.49 4.56
C ASN A 665 32.88 60.00 4.53
N PHE A 666 32.53 60.59 5.68
CA PHE A 666 32.11 61.98 5.85
C PHE A 666 30.98 62.43 4.89
N LYS A 667 29.93 61.63 4.74
CA LYS A 667 28.85 61.85 3.77
C LYS A 667 27.59 62.44 4.42
N ASP A 668 27.27 63.67 4.03
CA ASP A 668 26.04 64.36 4.42
C ASP A 668 24.77 63.55 4.06
N GLY A 669 23.90 63.33 5.06
CA GLY A 669 22.61 62.65 4.92
C GLY A 669 22.60 61.16 5.30
N GLU A 670 23.73 60.60 5.73
CA GLU A 670 23.78 59.34 6.49
C GLU A 670 23.40 59.61 7.95
N ASP A 671 22.95 58.59 8.67
CA ASP A 671 22.47 58.72 10.03
C ASP A 671 23.56 58.41 11.08
N ASP A 672 24.72 57.90 10.65
CA ASP A 672 25.93 57.73 11.45
C ASP A 672 26.73 59.05 11.63
N ILE A 673 26.26 60.15 11.06
CA ILE A 673 26.89 61.48 11.06
C ILE A 673 25.90 62.58 11.41
N ASP A 674 26.29 63.47 12.33
CA ASP A 674 25.43 64.57 12.76
C ASP A 674 26.22 65.84 13.10
N ASP A 675 25.55 66.98 12.98
CA ASP A 675 26.11 68.31 13.15
C ASP A 675 25.52 69.04 14.37
N ALA A 676 26.35 69.87 15.00
CA ALA A 676 25.94 70.66 16.16
C ALA A 676 26.47 72.10 16.05
N PRO A 677 25.58 73.10 15.90
CA PRO A 677 25.99 74.48 15.72
C PRO A 677 26.22 75.23 17.05
N VAL A 678 27.29 76.03 17.08
CA VAL A 678 27.62 76.97 18.15
C VAL A 678 27.80 78.38 17.58
N ILE A 679 27.43 79.41 18.34
CA ILE A 679 27.56 80.80 17.90
C ILE A 679 28.08 81.72 19.01
N LEU A 680 29.12 82.50 18.69
CA LEU A 680 29.66 83.53 19.56
C LEU A 680 29.33 84.92 19.00
N THR A 681 28.66 85.77 19.78
CA THR A 681 28.30 87.14 19.38
C THR A 681 28.71 88.21 20.41
N VAL A 682 28.71 89.48 20.00
CA VAL A 682 29.05 90.62 20.88
C VAL A 682 27.78 91.33 21.33
N ALA A 683 27.56 91.42 22.64
CA ALA A 683 26.47 92.20 23.21
C ALA A 683 26.76 93.71 23.05
N LEU A 684 25.95 94.39 22.23
CA LEU A 684 25.90 95.85 22.17
C LEU A 684 24.92 96.32 23.25
N GLY A 685 25.42 96.98 24.30
CA GLY A 685 24.63 97.39 25.46
C GLY A 685 23.31 98.09 25.12
N ASP A 686 22.26 97.71 25.86
CA ASP A 686 20.88 98.22 25.87
C ASP A 686 20.56 99.35 24.89
N THR A 687 20.40 98.99 23.62
CA THR A 687 19.55 99.74 22.69
C THR A 687 18.96 98.78 21.68
N VAL A 688 17.63 98.64 21.74
CA VAL A 688 16.80 97.86 20.83
C VAL A 688 17.05 98.32 19.39
N LEU A 689 17.78 97.51 18.61
CA LEU A 689 17.75 97.56 17.15
C LEU A 689 17.65 96.12 16.63
N TYR A 690 16.55 95.84 15.95
CA TYR A 690 16.21 94.56 15.34
C TYR A 690 17.41 93.89 14.64
N ILE A 691 17.96 92.83 15.25
CA ILE A 691 18.64 91.75 14.54
C ILE A 691 17.80 90.48 14.73
N GLY A 692 16.52 90.58 14.36
CA GLY A 692 15.65 89.43 14.08
C GLY A 692 15.71 89.01 12.61
N VAL A 693 16.66 89.54 11.83
CA VAL A 693 16.73 89.33 10.37
C VAL A 693 17.86 88.38 9.96
N ALA A 694 18.90 88.20 10.78
CA ALA A 694 19.97 87.23 10.47
C ALA A 694 19.54 85.77 10.73
N THR A 695 18.84 85.51 11.85
CA THR A 695 18.32 84.17 12.18
C THR A 695 17.20 83.75 11.23
N LEU A 696 16.32 84.66 10.79
CA LEU A 696 15.27 84.33 9.82
C LEU A 696 15.82 84.15 8.40
N ALA A 697 16.84 84.92 7.99
CA ALA A 697 17.42 84.79 6.65
C ALA A 697 18.29 83.53 6.49
N VAL A 698 18.94 83.05 7.55
CA VAL A 698 19.74 81.81 7.50
C VAL A 698 18.85 80.58 7.50
N VAL A 699 17.77 80.55 8.29
CA VAL A 699 16.77 79.45 8.26
C VAL A 699 16.06 79.35 6.89
N VAL A 700 15.80 80.48 6.23
CA VAL A 700 15.20 80.50 4.88
C VAL A 700 16.21 80.08 3.79
N LEU A 701 17.51 80.33 3.97
CA LEU A 701 18.54 79.90 3.02
C LEU A 701 18.89 78.41 3.16
N THR A 702 18.91 77.84 4.37
CA THR A 702 19.09 76.39 4.58
C THR A 702 17.85 75.61 4.11
N ALA A 703 16.64 76.07 4.43
CA ALA A 703 15.40 75.48 3.91
C ALA A 703 15.27 75.62 2.38
N GLY A 704 15.76 76.72 1.80
CA GLY A 704 15.78 76.94 0.36
C GLY A 704 16.71 75.98 -0.39
N ILE A 705 17.85 75.60 0.21
CA ILE A 705 18.76 74.59 -0.36
C ILE A 705 18.16 73.19 -0.21
N PHE A 706 17.46 72.90 0.90
CA PHE A 706 16.78 71.62 1.14
C PHE A 706 15.61 71.34 0.18
N ILE A 707 14.77 72.34 -0.11
CA ILE A 707 13.63 72.18 -1.05
C ILE A 707 14.12 71.98 -2.49
N ILE A 708 15.26 72.55 -2.88
CA ILE A 708 15.87 72.31 -4.20
C ILE A 708 16.50 70.91 -4.28
N LYS A 709 17.09 70.38 -3.19
CA LYS A 709 17.64 69.01 -3.13
C LYS A 709 16.54 67.92 -3.16
N LYS A 710 15.37 68.15 -2.53
CA LYS A 710 14.28 67.14 -2.45
C LYS A 710 13.53 66.87 -3.77
N TYR A 711 13.63 67.75 -4.76
CA TYR A 711 12.88 67.65 -6.03
C TYR A 711 13.77 67.61 -7.29
N ALA A 712 15.09 67.54 -7.13
CA ALA A 712 16.04 67.42 -8.23
C ALA A 712 17.12 66.37 -7.92
N ILE A 713 16.70 65.10 -7.76
CA ILE A 713 17.31 63.85 -8.23
C ILE A 713 16.31 62.73 -7.95
#